data_AF-A0A813Y0Z5-F1
#
_entry.id   AF-A0A813Y0Z5-F1
#
_cell.length_a   1.000
_cell.length_b   1.000
_cell.length_c   1.000
_cell.angle_alpha   90.00
_cell.angle_beta   90.00
_cell.angle_gamma   90.00
#
_symmetry.space_group_name_H-M   'P 1'
#
loop_
_entity.id
_entity.type
_entity.pdbx_description
1 polymer ?
#
loop_
_entity_poly.entity_id
_entity_poly.type
_entity_poly.pdbx_seq_one_letter_code
_entity_poly.pdbx_strand_id
1 'polypeptide(L)'
;MHSTQSRATSESNDAGKTEQAAPHSKDTDIDRWVNIEMVQNVLLIWLDKNIDKNNNDFQNAISQLQKIVNNINVFMDGELCVEFVNNINDEKACIIIGDSFAQEIVPRIHDISQVARIFISSDSKKQHEQWIKGWSKIDGLFTEVSSICDALKQAANQCERNATPIGFIFTDSDLSKKTLNQLDCSFMYTQIMKDILLTIKFEDDHIKKFIEHCCDVFANNSGQLITVKEMEQNYRKQSPIWWYSRHSFLYPMLNHALRIMNADVIIKMGFFIYDLHRQIEQLHNEQFISQPMSEIFVVYRGQGLSKMNFEQMSRTNGGLISFNNFLSTSKYRDVSFAFGESNKANPDLVGILFVITIDPSNCTTPFASIRDVSNFVDEDEVLFSMHSVFRVNDVKPMDESQRLFQVDLTLTTDNDKDLRVLTEHIREEIDPDSKEWHRLGKLLIIIGQHDKAQQVYETLLNQAADDIEKAVSYHHIGWAKHGKGENDEAIKFLEQAIKIRQETLPSHHPDLAKSYNQIGLTYCNIGEYEKAISSLKKALEINQLIPTNHLDLAKSYNNIGLVYYVMGECEKALPYYEKSLEIYEKSLPPIHPDLAGSYNNIGLVCDGIGEYSKALSYCEKALEIHQKSLPSNHPELGNCYNNIGLAYYHMREYSNAISNYEKDLEIQKESQLSNHPNLAKSYDNIGKAYGGMGQYSKQLQLHEKALEIRQQSLPLNHPDLAQSFNSIGTVYVSMNDYSKALPFFERAVNIGQESLPPNNPRLQKWRNSLESVTRKL
;
A
#
# COMPACT_ATOMS: atom_id res chain seq x y z
N MET A 1 40.33 -46.84 39.13
CA MET A 1 40.21 -48.22 39.64
C MET A 1 39.21 -48.22 40.79
N HIS A 2 38.21 -49.09 40.69
CA HIS A 2 37.27 -49.60 41.71
C HIS A 2 36.28 -48.67 42.46
N SER A 3 35.06 -48.63 41.91
CA SER A 3 33.80 -49.14 42.49
C SER A 3 33.72 -49.51 43.98
N THR A 4 32.66 -49.08 44.68
CA THR A 4 31.56 -49.90 45.27
C THR A 4 30.73 -49.00 46.21
N GLN A 5 29.45 -48.72 45.94
CA GLN A 5 28.23 -49.51 46.19
C GLN A 5 27.94 -49.91 47.66
N SER A 6 26.97 -49.19 48.22
CA SER A 6 25.73 -49.71 48.81
C SER A 6 25.59 -49.85 50.33
N ARG A 7 24.38 -49.43 50.73
CA ARG A 7 23.40 -50.07 51.62
C ARG A 7 23.11 -49.41 52.96
N ALA A 8 21.91 -48.85 52.95
CA ALA A 8 21.05 -48.42 54.03
C ALA A 8 20.66 -49.53 55.02
N THR A 9 20.21 -49.09 56.19
CA THR A 9 19.09 -49.56 57.02
C THR A 9 18.88 -48.47 58.10
N SER A 10 17.72 -48.15 58.64
CA SER A 10 16.29 -48.26 58.31
C SER A 10 15.55 -47.67 59.52
N GLU A 11 14.28 -47.33 59.32
CA GLU A 11 13.23 -47.13 60.34
C GLU A 11 13.09 -45.74 60.99
N SER A 12 11.88 -45.19 61.18
CA SER A 12 10.53 -45.37 60.60
C SER A 12 9.59 -44.39 61.35
N ASN A 13 8.40 -44.19 60.79
CA ASN A 13 7.15 -43.72 61.43
C ASN A 13 6.97 -42.18 61.59
N ASP A 14 5.84 -41.57 61.21
CA ASP A 14 4.58 -42.11 60.69
C ASP A 14 3.68 -40.99 60.12
N ALA A 15 2.64 -41.44 59.42
CA ALA A 15 1.33 -40.83 59.21
C ALA A 15 1.14 -39.84 58.04
N GLY A 16 0.87 -40.44 56.87
CA GLY A 16 -0.01 -39.87 55.87
C GLY A 16 -1.49 -40.20 56.12
N LYS A 17 -2.38 -39.45 55.47
CA LYS A 17 -3.67 -39.92 54.95
C LYS A 17 -4.15 -39.00 53.82
N THR A 18 -4.05 -39.54 52.60
CA THR A 18 -5.02 -39.54 51.49
C THR A 18 -6.02 -38.40 51.33
N GLU A 19 -6.03 -37.77 50.14
CA GLU A 19 -7.24 -37.43 49.35
C GLU A 19 -6.80 -37.15 47.90
N GLN A 20 -7.10 -38.07 46.98
CA GLN A 20 -8.17 -37.98 45.98
C GLN A 20 -7.86 -37.03 44.81
N ALA A 21 -7.79 -37.64 43.63
CA ALA A 21 -7.76 -36.99 42.33
C ALA A 21 -8.93 -36.01 42.16
N ALA A 22 -8.64 -34.82 41.65
CA ALA A 22 -9.60 -33.86 41.13
C ALA A 22 -9.17 -33.43 39.72
N PRO A 23 -10.13 -33.09 38.85
CA PRO A 23 -10.03 -33.31 37.41
C PRO A 23 -9.23 -32.22 36.69
N HIS A 24 -8.64 -32.62 35.56
CA HIS A 24 -8.15 -31.71 34.53
C HIS A 24 -9.19 -30.62 34.22
N SER A 25 -8.95 -29.40 34.68
CA SER A 25 -9.64 -28.21 34.18
C SER A 25 -9.09 -27.90 32.80
N LYS A 26 -9.97 -27.92 31.81
CA LYS A 26 -9.72 -27.69 30.38
C LYS A 26 -9.60 -26.21 30.02
N ASP A 27 -9.18 -25.37 30.96
CA ASP A 27 -9.01 -23.94 30.76
C ASP A 27 -7.55 -23.56 31.06
N THR A 28 -7.02 -22.64 30.25
CA THR A 28 -5.74 -21.92 30.37
C THR A 28 -4.52 -22.40 29.55
N ASP A 29 -4.64 -22.37 28.22
CA ASP A 29 -3.49 -22.04 27.34
C ASP A 29 -3.66 -20.69 26.60
N ILE A 30 -4.86 -20.08 26.65
CA ILE A 30 -5.15 -18.78 26.01
C ILE A 30 -4.77 -17.59 26.92
N ASP A 31 -4.82 -17.75 28.25
CA ASP A 31 -4.55 -16.67 29.21
C ASP A 31 -3.06 -16.28 29.35
N ARG A 32 -2.14 -17.06 28.77
CA ARG A 32 -0.69 -16.75 28.82
C ARG A 32 -0.27 -15.58 27.91
N TRP A 33 -1.16 -15.09 27.06
CA TRP A 33 -0.91 -14.00 26.10
C TRP A 33 -1.39 -12.62 26.58
N VAL A 34 -1.80 -12.48 27.84
CA VAL A 34 -2.52 -11.29 28.35
C VAL A 34 -1.61 -10.14 28.82
N ASN A 35 -0.28 -10.33 28.95
CA ASN A 35 0.64 -9.27 29.39
C ASN A 35 1.46 -8.68 28.23
N ILE A 36 0.79 -8.00 27.30
CA ILE A 36 1.40 -7.23 26.21
C ILE A 36 0.99 -5.77 26.37
N GLU A 37 1.95 -4.84 26.48
CA GLU A 37 1.62 -3.44 26.78
C GLU A 37 1.25 -2.56 25.58
N MET A 38 1.61 -2.84 24.31
CA MET A 38 1.31 -1.89 23.20
C MET A 38 1.10 -2.51 21.80
N VAL A 39 0.20 -1.90 21.03
CA VAL A 39 -0.06 -2.07 19.60
C VAL A 39 -0.10 -0.70 18.91
N GLN A 40 0.74 -0.47 17.90
CA GLN A 40 0.89 0.88 17.32
C GLN A 40 -0.07 1.22 16.18
N ASN A 41 -0.65 0.22 15.50
CA ASN A 41 -1.26 0.45 14.19
C ASN A 41 -2.79 0.27 14.19
N VAL A 42 -3.39 0.60 15.32
CA VAL A 42 -4.85 0.70 15.50
C VAL A 42 -5.20 2.10 15.97
N LEU A 43 -6.07 2.76 15.21
CA LEU A 43 -6.62 4.06 15.55
C LEU A 43 -7.66 3.89 16.65
N LEU A 44 -7.46 4.54 17.80
CA LEU A 44 -8.47 4.55 18.85
C LEU A 44 -9.28 5.83 18.78
N ILE A 45 -10.59 5.68 18.70
CA ILE A 45 -11.54 6.78 18.72
C ILE A 45 -12.32 6.69 20.01
N TRP A 46 -12.28 7.74 20.82
CA TRP A 46 -13.11 7.85 22.02
C TRP A 46 -14.18 8.92 21.81
N LEU A 47 -15.43 8.50 21.72
CA LEU A 47 -16.60 9.36 21.63
C LEU A 47 -17.37 9.34 22.95
N ASP A 48 -17.37 10.46 23.68
CA ASP A 48 -18.21 10.63 24.87
C ASP A 48 -18.53 12.11 25.09
N LYS A 49 -19.77 12.39 25.49
CA LYS A 49 -20.30 13.74 25.72
C LYS A 49 -19.74 14.36 26.99
N ASN A 50 -19.31 13.53 27.95
CA ASN A 50 -18.89 13.95 29.29
C ASN A 50 -17.36 14.08 29.43
N ILE A 51 -16.63 14.20 28.33
CA ILE A 51 -15.17 14.29 28.36
C ILE A 51 -14.73 15.67 28.86
N ASP A 52 -14.20 15.71 30.07
CA ASP A 52 -13.48 16.86 30.60
C ASP A 52 -11.96 16.60 30.54
N LYS A 53 -11.28 17.34 29.66
CA LYS A 53 -9.82 17.24 29.47
C LYS A 53 -9.02 17.65 30.72
N ASN A 54 -9.62 18.37 31.66
CA ASN A 54 -8.96 18.78 32.91
C ASN A 54 -9.21 17.81 34.07
N ASN A 55 -10.02 16.77 33.87
CA ASN A 55 -10.31 15.76 34.89
C ASN A 55 -9.14 14.77 35.03
N ASN A 56 -8.71 14.52 36.26
CA ASN A 56 -7.67 13.53 36.59
C ASN A 56 -8.04 12.12 36.15
N ASP A 57 -9.31 11.73 36.21
CA ASP A 57 -9.75 10.39 35.80
C ASP A 57 -9.65 10.21 34.28
N PHE A 58 -9.99 11.24 33.52
CA PHE A 58 -9.82 11.25 32.06
C PHE A 58 -8.33 11.22 31.68
N GLN A 59 -7.49 12.03 32.34
CA GLN A 59 -6.05 12.03 32.11
C GLN A 59 -5.42 10.67 32.46
N ASN A 60 -5.87 10.03 33.53
CA ASN A 60 -5.43 8.69 33.90
C ASN A 60 -5.90 7.64 32.86
N ALA A 61 -7.16 7.71 32.40
CA ALA A 61 -7.69 6.83 31.37
C ALA A 61 -6.94 6.97 30.04
N ILE A 62 -6.71 8.21 29.57
CA ILE A 62 -5.91 8.47 28.37
C ILE A 62 -4.48 7.96 28.55
N SER A 63 -3.85 8.18 29.71
CA SER A 63 -2.50 7.68 29.97
C SER A 63 -2.44 6.15 29.97
N GLN A 64 -3.49 5.46 30.44
CA GLN A 64 -3.61 4.00 30.36
C GLN A 64 -3.81 3.52 28.92
N LEU A 65 -4.67 4.19 28.15
CA LEU A 65 -4.89 3.86 26.74
C LEU A 65 -3.66 4.15 25.88
N GLN A 66 -2.91 5.21 26.16
CA GLN A 66 -1.66 5.56 25.47
C GLN A 66 -0.54 4.54 25.69
N LYS A 67 -0.62 3.71 26.73
CA LYS A 67 0.26 2.55 26.84
C LYS A 67 -0.02 1.54 25.73
N ILE A 68 -1.29 1.39 25.35
CA ILE A 68 -1.79 0.37 24.44
C ILE A 68 -1.78 0.83 22.99
N VAL A 69 -2.18 2.06 22.71
CA VAL A 69 -2.28 2.61 21.35
C VAL A 69 -1.75 4.04 21.30
N ASN A 70 -1.06 4.42 20.22
CA ASN A 70 -0.46 5.75 20.11
C ASN A 70 -1.43 6.80 19.58
N ASN A 71 -2.28 6.45 18.63
CA ASN A 71 -3.18 7.39 17.96
C ASN A 71 -4.56 7.34 18.61
N ILE A 72 -4.79 8.25 19.58
CA ILE A 72 -6.08 8.42 20.23
C ILE A 72 -6.72 9.73 19.77
N ASN A 73 -7.85 9.62 19.09
CA ASN A 73 -8.69 10.76 18.73
C ASN A 73 -9.91 10.80 19.63
N VAL A 74 -10.20 11.98 20.18
CA VAL A 74 -11.25 12.17 21.16
C VAL A 74 -12.30 13.14 20.61
N PHE A 75 -13.55 12.70 20.58
CA PHE A 75 -14.69 13.45 20.05
C PHE A 75 -15.74 13.67 21.14
N MET A 76 -16.31 14.88 21.17
CA MET A 76 -17.49 15.21 21.99
C MET A 76 -18.76 15.37 21.15
N ASP A 77 -18.63 15.26 19.82
CA ASP A 77 -19.69 15.42 18.83
C ASP A 77 -19.79 14.14 18.00
N GLY A 78 -20.99 13.55 17.97
CA GLY A 78 -21.25 12.30 17.26
C GLY A 78 -21.17 12.43 15.74
N GLU A 79 -21.55 13.57 15.16
CA GLU A 79 -21.51 13.78 13.72
C GLU A 79 -20.07 13.92 13.23
N LEU A 80 -19.25 14.71 13.94
CA LEU A 80 -17.81 14.82 13.63
C LEU A 80 -17.11 13.47 13.77
N CYS A 81 -17.51 12.64 14.74
CA CYS A 81 -16.98 11.29 14.88
C CYS A 81 -17.36 10.41 13.68
N VAL A 82 -18.61 10.46 13.22
CA VAL A 82 -19.06 9.68 12.06
C VAL A 82 -18.37 10.15 10.78
N GLU A 83 -18.25 11.45 10.57
CA GLU A 83 -17.49 12.03 9.45
C GLU A 83 -16.04 11.57 9.48
N PHE A 84 -15.39 11.65 10.64
CA PHE A 84 -14.02 11.17 10.80
C PHE A 84 -13.90 9.67 10.50
N VAL A 85 -14.79 8.83 11.04
CA VAL A 85 -14.78 7.37 10.81
C VAL A 85 -14.94 7.01 9.34
N ASN A 86 -15.79 7.74 8.59
CA ASN A 86 -15.96 7.53 7.16
C ASN A 86 -14.74 7.96 6.32
N ASN A 87 -13.90 8.84 6.87
CA ASN A 87 -12.71 9.39 6.21
C ASN A 87 -11.39 8.72 6.68
N ILE A 88 -11.46 7.63 7.46
CA ILE A 88 -10.27 6.89 7.89
C ILE A 88 -9.66 6.19 6.67
N ASN A 89 -8.40 6.53 6.39
CA ASN A 89 -7.62 5.98 5.28
C ASN A 89 -6.79 4.77 5.76
N ASP A 90 -6.95 3.61 5.13
CA ASP A 90 -6.16 2.37 5.26
C ASP A 90 -5.89 1.81 6.68
N GLU A 91 -6.41 2.45 7.73
CA GLU A 91 -6.29 2.03 9.11
C GLU A 91 -7.56 1.34 9.61
N LYS A 92 -7.37 0.37 10.51
CA LYS A 92 -8.48 -0.19 11.29
C LYS A 92 -8.66 0.63 12.56
N ALA A 93 -9.91 0.96 12.88
CA ALA A 93 -10.27 1.74 14.04
C ALA A 93 -10.98 0.92 15.10
N CYS A 94 -10.54 1.09 16.34
CA CYS A 94 -11.24 0.68 17.54
C CYS A 94 -11.97 1.88 18.12
N ILE A 95 -13.23 1.73 18.50
CA ILE A 95 -14.06 2.85 18.94
C ILE A 95 -14.59 2.59 20.34
N ILE A 96 -14.28 3.47 21.28
CA ILE A 96 -14.90 3.53 22.60
C ILE A 96 -16.04 4.54 22.54
N ILE A 97 -17.27 4.08 22.79
CA ILE A 97 -18.47 4.92 22.75
C ILE A 97 -19.10 4.96 24.13
N GLY A 98 -19.26 6.17 24.66
CA GLY A 98 -20.02 6.41 25.88
C GLY A 98 -21.51 6.18 25.68
N ASP A 99 -22.19 5.71 26.74
CA ASP A 99 -23.60 5.31 26.74
C ASP A 99 -24.54 6.33 26.05
N SER A 100 -24.27 7.63 26.24
CA SER A 100 -25.07 8.72 25.68
C SER A 100 -25.12 8.79 24.14
N PHE A 101 -24.09 8.29 23.46
CA PHE A 101 -24.02 8.27 21.99
C PHE A 101 -24.28 6.89 21.39
N ALA A 102 -24.32 5.83 22.21
CA ALA A 102 -24.35 4.46 21.73
C ALA A 102 -25.58 4.15 20.85
N GLN A 103 -26.77 4.64 21.22
CA GLN A 103 -28.02 4.40 20.47
C GLN A 103 -28.07 5.08 19.11
N GLU A 104 -27.42 6.24 18.97
CA GLU A 104 -27.48 7.03 17.76
C GLU A 104 -26.37 6.63 16.78
N ILE A 105 -25.15 6.42 17.29
CA ILE A 105 -23.95 6.34 16.46
C ILE A 105 -23.63 4.90 16.06
N VAL A 106 -23.79 3.92 16.96
CA VAL A 106 -23.44 2.52 16.64
C VAL A 106 -24.20 1.98 15.40
N PRO A 107 -25.53 2.22 15.21
CA PRO A 107 -26.24 1.85 13.97
C PRO A 107 -25.63 2.41 12.68
N ARG A 108 -24.94 3.54 12.75
CA ARG A 108 -24.38 4.25 11.59
C ARG A 108 -22.97 3.79 11.24
N ILE A 109 -22.25 3.19 12.19
CA ILE A 109 -20.83 2.87 12.02
C ILE A 109 -20.49 1.38 12.11
N HIS A 110 -21.40 0.52 12.61
CA HIS A 110 -21.06 -0.89 12.88
C HIS A 110 -20.68 -1.69 11.62
N ASP A 111 -21.20 -1.31 10.46
CA ASP A 111 -20.91 -1.97 9.18
C ASP A 111 -19.80 -1.28 8.37
N ILE A 112 -19.23 -0.18 8.88
CA ILE A 112 -18.11 0.49 8.21
C ILE A 112 -16.90 -0.44 8.23
N SER A 113 -16.28 -0.65 7.06
CA SER A 113 -15.21 -1.63 6.89
C SER A 113 -13.97 -1.32 7.73
N GLN A 114 -13.67 -0.03 7.92
CA GLN A 114 -12.54 0.50 8.69
C GLN A 114 -12.73 0.27 10.19
N VAL A 115 -13.97 0.18 10.68
CA VAL A 115 -14.26 -0.13 12.08
C VAL A 115 -13.99 -1.60 12.34
N ALA A 116 -13.02 -1.88 13.22
CA ALA A 116 -12.64 -3.23 13.62
C ALA A 116 -13.43 -3.71 14.85
N ARG A 117 -13.49 -2.89 15.90
CA ARG A 117 -14.20 -3.21 17.15
C ARG A 117 -14.84 -1.96 17.75
N ILE A 118 -15.99 -2.15 18.39
CA ILE A 118 -16.72 -1.13 19.15
C ILE A 118 -16.82 -1.60 20.61
N PHE A 119 -16.35 -0.77 21.53
CA PHE A 119 -16.43 -0.94 22.97
C PHE A 119 -17.43 0.07 23.52
N ILE A 120 -18.48 -0.41 24.19
CA ILE A 120 -19.51 0.47 24.76
C ILE A 120 -19.22 0.65 26.25
N SER A 121 -18.96 1.89 26.66
CA SER A 121 -18.80 2.26 28.07
C SER A 121 -20.16 2.63 28.65
N SER A 122 -20.74 1.78 29.50
CA SER A 122 -22.08 1.97 30.06
C SER A 122 -22.23 1.32 31.43
N ASP A 123 -22.87 2.04 32.36
CA ASP A 123 -23.24 1.55 33.69
C ASP A 123 -24.49 0.63 33.66
N SER A 124 -25.23 0.61 32.54
CA SER A 124 -26.52 -0.09 32.41
C SER A 124 -26.42 -1.27 31.43
N LYS A 125 -26.10 -2.45 31.96
CA LYS A 125 -25.93 -3.68 31.15
C LYS A 125 -27.16 -4.07 30.31
N LYS A 126 -28.37 -3.70 30.72
CA LYS A 126 -29.62 -4.20 30.09
C LYS A 126 -30.01 -3.55 28.76
N GLN A 127 -29.55 -2.32 28.47
CA GLN A 127 -30.06 -1.58 27.29
C GLN A 127 -29.44 -2.01 25.96
N HIS A 128 -28.23 -2.57 25.97
CA HIS A 128 -27.44 -2.85 24.75
C HIS A 128 -27.11 -4.34 24.54
N GLU A 129 -27.60 -5.24 25.41
CA GLU A 129 -27.39 -6.69 25.31
C GLU A 129 -27.87 -7.30 23.98
N GLN A 130 -28.87 -6.70 23.35
CA GLN A 130 -29.37 -7.14 22.05
C GLN A 130 -28.38 -6.85 20.91
N TRP A 131 -27.59 -5.78 21.00
CA TRP A 131 -26.61 -5.44 19.96
C TRP A 131 -25.39 -6.35 20.00
N ILE A 132 -24.93 -6.74 21.19
CA ILE A 132 -23.84 -7.73 21.33
C ILE A 132 -24.19 -9.04 20.61
N LYS A 133 -25.48 -9.42 20.61
CA LYS A 133 -25.97 -10.63 19.93
C LYS A 133 -26.28 -10.42 18.45
N GLY A 134 -26.49 -9.17 18.01
CA GLY A 134 -26.94 -8.82 16.67
C GLY A 134 -25.83 -8.29 15.75
N TRP A 135 -24.81 -7.62 16.30
CA TRP A 135 -23.74 -6.96 15.54
C TRP A 135 -22.37 -7.50 15.94
N SER A 136 -21.68 -8.08 14.97
CA SER A 136 -20.44 -8.83 15.15
C SER A 136 -19.22 -8.00 15.58
N LYS A 137 -19.24 -6.68 15.36
CA LYS A 137 -18.11 -5.79 15.68
C LYS A 137 -18.18 -5.20 17.09
N ILE A 138 -19.25 -5.44 17.84
CA ILE A 138 -19.34 -5.01 19.25
C ILE A 138 -18.63 -6.04 20.11
N ASP A 139 -17.58 -5.62 20.79
CA ASP A 139 -16.76 -6.51 21.62
C ASP A 139 -17.28 -6.66 23.04
N GLY A 140 -18.07 -5.70 23.53
CA GLY A 140 -18.73 -5.83 24.82
C GLY A 140 -19.19 -4.52 25.46
N LEU A 141 -19.81 -4.68 26.63
CA LEU A 141 -20.21 -3.61 27.55
C LEU A 141 -19.24 -3.56 28.71
N PHE A 142 -18.67 -2.38 28.96
CA PHE A 142 -17.64 -2.18 29.97
C PHE A 142 -18.05 -1.08 30.94
N THR A 143 -17.77 -1.31 32.22
CA THR A 143 -18.00 -0.34 33.31
C THR A 143 -16.70 0.29 33.80
N GLU A 144 -15.55 -0.35 33.53
CA GLU A 144 -14.24 0.12 33.95
C GLU A 144 -13.30 0.26 32.76
N VAL A 145 -12.50 1.34 32.76
CA VAL A 145 -11.49 1.61 31.73
C VAL A 145 -10.42 0.51 31.68
N SER A 146 -10.10 -0.12 32.81
CA SER A 146 -9.18 -1.27 32.90
C SER A 146 -9.63 -2.44 32.02
N SER A 147 -10.92 -2.77 32.04
CA SER A 147 -11.49 -3.86 31.24
C SER A 147 -11.53 -3.50 29.75
N ILE A 148 -11.79 -2.23 29.42
CA ILE A 148 -11.70 -1.72 28.03
C ILE A 148 -10.26 -1.84 27.54
N CYS A 149 -9.28 -1.48 28.38
CA CYS A 149 -7.86 -1.58 28.06
C CYS A 149 -7.47 -3.02 27.70
N ASP A 150 -7.91 -4.01 28.46
CA ASP A 150 -7.56 -5.41 28.19
C ASP A 150 -8.23 -5.94 26.91
N ALA A 151 -9.50 -5.60 26.68
CA ALA A 151 -10.19 -5.94 25.45
C ALA A 151 -9.55 -5.24 24.22
N LEU A 152 -9.18 -3.96 24.37
CA LEU A 152 -8.49 -3.19 23.33
C LEU A 152 -7.13 -3.80 22.99
N LYS A 153 -6.33 -4.24 23.98
CA LYS A 153 -5.07 -4.94 23.72
C LYS A 153 -5.28 -6.19 22.86
N GLN A 154 -6.27 -7.01 23.21
CA GLN A 154 -6.57 -8.23 22.46
C GLN A 154 -7.02 -7.92 21.03
N ALA A 155 -7.96 -6.99 20.87
CA ALA A 155 -8.44 -6.54 19.57
C ALA A 155 -7.31 -5.99 18.69
N ALA A 156 -6.46 -5.14 19.26
CA ALA A 156 -5.38 -4.52 18.54
C ALA A 156 -4.32 -5.54 18.10
N ASN A 157 -3.97 -6.50 18.97
CA ASN A 157 -3.07 -7.60 18.64
C ASN A 157 -3.63 -8.47 17.50
N GLN A 158 -4.93 -8.75 17.53
CA GLN A 158 -5.61 -9.49 16.47
C GLN A 158 -5.55 -8.71 15.14
N CYS A 159 -5.77 -7.40 15.17
CA CYS A 159 -5.64 -6.54 14.00
C CYS A 159 -4.24 -6.60 13.39
N GLU A 160 -3.17 -6.46 14.18
CA GLU A 160 -1.79 -6.53 13.67
C GLU A 160 -1.49 -7.87 13.02
N ARG A 161 -1.85 -8.97 13.70
CA ARG A 161 -1.57 -10.31 13.20
C ARG A 161 -2.26 -10.57 11.86
N ASN A 162 -3.49 -10.11 11.71
CA ASN A 162 -4.27 -10.29 10.48
C ASN A 162 -3.84 -9.34 9.36
N ALA A 163 -3.18 -8.22 9.69
CA ALA A 163 -2.76 -7.20 8.75
C ALA A 163 -1.39 -7.50 8.10
N THR A 164 -0.99 -8.76 8.02
CA THR A 164 0.29 -9.16 7.42
C THR A 164 0.26 -8.89 5.91
N PRO A 165 1.24 -8.15 5.33
CA PRO A 165 1.29 -7.93 3.89
C PRO A 165 1.65 -9.23 3.16
N ILE A 166 0.76 -9.67 2.28
CA ILE A 166 0.90 -10.90 1.51
C ILE A 166 0.78 -10.56 0.03
N GLY A 167 1.75 -11.01 -0.77
CA GLY A 167 1.70 -10.93 -2.22
C GLY A 167 1.40 -12.30 -2.83
N PHE A 168 0.58 -12.33 -3.88
CA PHE A 168 0.22 -13.55 -4.61
C PHE A 168 0.74 -13.51 -6.04
N ILE A 169 1.31 -14.62 -6.50
CA ILE A 169 1.75 -14.76 -7.89
C ILE A 169 1.13 -16.02 -8.49
N PHE A 170 0.28 -15.79 -9.47
CA PHE A 170 -0.36 -16.84 -10.27
C PHE A 170 0.62 -17.37 -11.31
N THR A 171 0.89 -18.67 -11.23
CA THR A 171 1.79 -19.38 -12.14
C THR A 171 1.00 -20.06 -13.24
N ASP A 172 0.38 -19.25 -14.10
CA ASP A 172 -0.08 -19.71 -15.42
C ASP A 172 1.04 -19.52 -16.46
N SER A 173 1.01 -20.34 -17.50
CA SER A 173 2.08 -20.62 -18.46
C SER A 173 3.06 -19.47 -18.76
N ASP A 174 4.32 -19.70 -18.34
CA ASP A 174 5.55 -19.00 -18.74
C ASP A 174 5.79 -17.61 -18.09
N LEU A 175 6.11 -17.60 -16.79
CA LEU A 175 6.53 -16.39 -16.05
C LEU A 175 7.71 -15.64 -16.70
N SER A 176 8.49 -16.30 -17.56
CA SER A 176 9.61 -15.71 -18.31
C SER A 176 9.19 -14.62 -19.31
N LYS A 177 7.89 -14.54 -19.62
CA LYS A 177 7.30 -13.54 -20.51
C LYS A 177 6.50 -12.48 -19.75
N LYS A 178 6.37 -12.61 -18.43
CA LYS A 178 5.66 -11.63 -17.61
C LYS A 178 6.55 -10.42 -17.35
N THR A 179 5.97 -9.23 -17.35
CA THR A 179 6.70 -7.98 -17.07
C THR A 179 6.59 -7.58 -15.61
N LEU A 180 7.54 -6.79 -15.12
CA LEU A 180 7.57 -6.41 -13.70
C LEU A 180 6.35 -5.61 -13.24
N ASN A 181 5.74 -4.84 -14.14
CA ASN A 181 4.46 -4.17 -13.93
C ASN A 181 3.26 -5.14 -13.80
N GLN A 182 3.43 -6.43 -14.07
CA GLN A 182 2.44 -7.49 -13.88
C GLN A 182 2.59 -8.22 -12.54
N LEU A 183 3.71 -8.00 -11.84
CA LEU A 183 3.91 -8.55 -10.51
C LEU A 183 3.18 -7.69 -9.50
N ASP A 184 2.67 -8.35 -8.46
CA ASP A 184 2.17 -7.65 -7.28
C ASP A 184 3.25 -6.67 -6.83
N CYS A 185 2.91 -5.38 -6.82
CA CYS A 185 3.84 -4.31 -6.48
C CYS A 185 4.46 -4.54 -5.09
N SER A 186 3.70 -5.10 -4.15
CA SER A 186 4.22 -5.43 -2.83
C SER A 186 5.26 -6.56 -2.91
N PHE A 187 5.06 -7.58 -3.74
CA PHE A 187 6.07 -8.64 -3.96
C PHE A 187 7.36 -8.05 -4.53
N MET A 188 7.25 -7.38 -5.68
CA MET A 188 8.41 -6.88 -6.42
C MET A 188 9.16 -5.83 -5.61
N TYR A 189 8.48 -4.78 -5.12
CA TYR A 189 9.16 -3.68 -4.45
C TYR A 189 9.73 -4.09 -3.10
N THR A 190 9.09 -5.01 -2.37
CA THR A 190 9.64 -5.52 -1.11
C THR A 190 10.91 -6.32 -1.34
N GLN A 191 10.95 -7.15 -2.40
CA GLN A 191 12.16 -7.91 -2.75
C GLN A 191 13.28 -6.97 -3.20
N ILE A 192 12.99 -6.01 -4.08
CA ILE A 192 13.96 -4.99 -4.52
C ILE A 192 14.48 -4.21 -3.30
N MET A 193 13.57 -3.75 -2.44
CA MET A 193 13.90 -2.97 -1.25
C MET A 193 14.80 -3.78 -0.31
N LYS A 194 14.46 -5.04 -0.03
CA LYS A 194 15.29 -5.96 0.75
C LYS A 194 16.68 -6.09 0.14
N ASP A 195 16.78 -6.40 -1.15
CA ASP A 195 18.07 -6.58 -1.82
C ASP A 195 18.94 -5.32 -1.76
N ILE A 196 18.33 -4.15 -1.92
CA ILE A 196 19.02 -2.85 -1.78
C ILE A 196 19.48 -2.63 -0.33
N LEU A 197 18.58 -2.75 0.65
CA LEU A 197 18.90 -2.51 2.06
C LEU A 197 20.02 -3.45 2.55
N LEU A 198 20.06 -4.69 2.07
CA LEU A 198 21.11 -5.65 2.42
C LEU A 198 22.49 -5.30 1.83
N THR A 199 22.56 -4.42 0.82
CA THR A 199 23.82 -3.92 0.27
C THR A 199 24.31 -2.62 0.92
N ILE A 200 23.42 -1.89 1.60
CA ILE A 200 23.76 -0.62 2.25
C ILE A 200 24.55 -0.88 3.54
N LYS A 201 25.64 -0.13 3.73
CA LYS A 201 26.39 -0.12 5.00
C LYS A 201 25.77 0.88 5.96
N PHE A 202 25.13 0.37 7.01
CA PHE A 202 24.56 1.20 8.07
C PHE A 202 25.56 1.51 9.18
N GLU A 203 25.92 2.78 9.31
CA GLU A 203 26.75 3.32 10.39
C GLU A 203 25.91 3.75 11.61
N ASP A 204 26.54 3.97 12.75
CA ASP A 204 25.87 4.36 14.01
C ASP A 204 25.11 5.71 13.93
N ASP A 205 25.48 6.59 12.99
CA ASP A 205 24.72 7.82 12.70
C ASP A 205 23.27 7.53 12.24
N HIS A 206 23.05 6.43 11.51
CA HIS A 206 21.71 6.02 11.09
C HIS A 206 20.85 5.60 12.29
N ILE A 207 21.45 4.89 13.24
CA ILE A 207 20.78 4.49 14.49
C ILE A 207 20.38 5.74 15.28
N LYS A 208 21.29 6.71 15.39
CA LYS A 208 21.03 7.97 16.08
C LYS A 208 19.88 8.75 15.45
N LYS A 209 19.89 8.92 14.12
CA LYS A 209 18.80 9.57 13.37
C LYS A 209 17.46 8.87 13.57
N PHE A 210 17.46 7.54 13.64
CA PHE A 210 16.24 6.78 13.95
C PHE A 210 15.76 7.03 15.38
N ILE A 211 16.66 7.06 16.37
CA ILE A 211 16.33 7.37 17.76
C ILE A 211 15.75 8.79 17.90
N GLU A 212 16.33 9.77 17.21
CA GLU A 212 15.82 11.15 17.15
C GLU A 212 14.38 11.15 16.59
N HIS A 213 14.16 10.46 15.48
CA HIS A 213 12.82 10.29 14.91
C HIS A 213 11.83 9.63 15.89
N CYS A 214 12.24 8.57 16.59
CA CYS A 214 11.39 7.93 17.60
C CYS A 214 11.09 8.85 18.79
N CYS A 215 12.03 9.70 19.20
CA CYS A 215 11.78 10.71 20.23
C CYS A 215 10.68 11.68 19.82
N ASP A 216 10.66 12.10 18.55
CA ASP A 216 9.62 12.99 18.01
C ASP A 216 8.26 12.29 17.92
N VAL A 217 8.24 11.06 17.37
CA VAL A 217 7.01 10.26 17.23
C VAL A 217 6.39 9.95 18.59
N PHE A 218 7.20 9.68 19.60
CA PHE A 218 6.75 9.32 20.95
C PHE A 218 6.83 10.46 21.96
N ALA A 219 6.90 11.72 21.52
CA ALA A 219 7.05 12.88 22.42
C ALA A 219 6.01 12.93 23.55
N ASN A 220 4.79 12.45 23.28
CA ASN A 220 3.68 12.40 24.25
C ASN A 220 3.52 11.04 24.93
N ASN A 221 4.45 10.10 24.74
CA ASN A 221 4.39 8.75 25.30
C ASN A 221 5.61 8.44 26.16
N SER A 222 5.51 8.73 27.47
CA SER A 222 6.62 8.54 28.41
C SER A 222 7.09 7.08 28.51
N GLY A 223 6.21 6.10 28.29
CA GLY A 223 6.55 4.68 28.32
C GLY A 223 7.46 4.30 27.15
N GLN A 224 7.11 4.70 25.93
CA GLN A 224 7.93 4.43 24.75
C GLN A 224 9.24 5.21 24.75
N LEU A 225 9.26 6.43 25.28
CA LEU A 225 10.50 7.19 25.43
C LEU A 225 11.52 6.51 26.35
N ILE A 226 11.08 5.72 27.34
CA ILE A 226 11.98 4.90 28.15
C ILE A 226 12.61 3.82 27.27
N THR A 227 11.81 3.09 26.50
CA THR A 227 12.29 2.07 25.57
C THR A 227 13.23 2.63 24.50
N VAL A 228 12.96 3.84 23.98
CA VAL A 228 13.84 4.55 23.04
C VAL A 228 15.20 4.85 23.67
N LYS A 229 15.23 5.36 24.90
CA LYS A 229 16.49 5.63 25.64
C LYS A 229 17.25 4.35 25.97
N GLU A 230 16.56 3.26 26.27
CA GLU A 230 17.20 1.96 26.45
C GLU A 230 17.84 1.45 25.16
N MET A 231 17.16 1.62 24.03
CA MET A 231 17.69 1.27 22.71
C MET A 231 18.96 2.09 22.41
N GLU A 232 18.93 3.40 22.64
CA GLU A 232 20.09 4.28 22.48
C GLU A 232 21.34 3.77 23.22
N GLN A 233 21.15 3.25 24.44
CA GLN A 233 22.26 2.81 25.29
C GLN A 233 22.70 1.36 25.04
N ASN A 234 21.80 0.51 24.57
CA ASN A 234 21.98 -0.94 24.60
C ASN A 234 21.69 -1.67 23.29
N TYR A 235 21.38 -0.96 22.19
CA TYR A 235 21.03 -1.59 20.92
C TYR A 235 22.04 -2.66 20.49
N ARG A 236 23.34 -2.30 20.46
CA ARG A 236 24.43 -3.22 20.08
C ARG A 236 24.78 -4.29 21.13
N LYS A 237 24.28 -4.17 22.36
CA LYS A 237 24.57 -5.14 23.44
C LYS A 237 23.60 -6.32 23.44
N GLN A 238 22.41 -6.11 22.90
CA GLN A 238 21.39 -7.14 22.74
C GLN A 238 21.30 -7.55 21.28
N SER A 239 20.71 -8.71 21.03
CA SER A 239 20.57 -9.21 19.67
C SER A 239 19.39 -8.52 18.94
N PRO A 240 19.48 -8.28 17.62
CA PRO A 240 18.37 -7.76 16.83
C PRO A 240 17.05 -8.55 16.98
N ILE A 241 17.11 -9.89 17.04
CA ILE A 241 15.97 -10.77 17.28
C ILE A 241 15.38 -10.55 18.67
N TRP A 242 16.22 -10.30 19.68
CA TRP A 242 15.74 -9.95 21.02
C TRP A 242 14.94 -8.64 20.99
N TRP A 243 15.44 -7.63 20.28
CA TRP A 243 14.71 -6.37 20.09
C TRP A 243 13.41 -6.54 19.28
N TYR A 244 13.42 -7.41 18.28
CA TYR A 244 12.24 -7.70 17.45
C TYR A 244 11.16 -8.46 18.21
N SER A 245 11.54 -9.43 19.04
CA SER A 245 10.62 -10.22 19.86
C SER A 245 10.19 -9.51 21.15
N ARG A 246 10.97 -8.56 21.65
CA ARG A 246 10.60 -7.78 22.84
C ARG A 246 9.36 -6.93 22.58
N HIS A 247 8.49 -6.86 23.58
CA HIS A 247 7.40 -5.88 23.65
C HIS A 247 7.95 -4.45 23.59
N SER A 248 8.00 -3.88 22.39
CA SER A 248 8.54 -2.56 22.10
C SER A 248 7.87 -1.98 20.85
N PHE A 249 8.16 -0.71 20.54
CA PHE A 249 7.68 -0.08 19.32
C PHE A 249 8.28 -0.67 18.03
N LEU A 250 9.40 -1.39 18.08
CA LEU A 250 10.13 -1.82 16.89
C LEU A 250 9.33 -2.80 16.02
N TYR A 251 8.76 -3.85 16.64
CA TYR A 251 7.95 -4.83 15.93
C TYR A 251 6.74 -4.21 15.21
N PRO A 252 5.84 -3.47 15.92
CA PRO A 252 4.65 -2.92 15.27
C PRO A 252 5.01 -1.80 14.28
N MET A 253 6.00 -0.96 14.56
CA MET A 253 6.46 0.09 13.63
C MET A 253 7.00 -0.51 12.32
N LEU A 254 7.85 -1.54 12.41
CA LEU A 254 8.41 -2.19 11.23
C LEU A 254 7.32 -2.89 10.41
N ASN A 255 6.48 -3.70 11.05
CA ASN A 255 5.44 -4.44 10.34
C ASN A 255 4.39 -3.50 9.71
N HIS A 256 4.09 -2.37 10.34
CA HIS A 256 3.26 -1.33 9.74
C HIS A 256 3.92 -0.73 8.51
N ALA A 257 5.17 -0.31 8.65
CA ALA A 257 5.90 0.35 7.58
C ALA A 257 5.99 -0.55 6.35
N LEU A 258 6.23 -1.85 6.55
CA LEU A 258 6.20 -2.85 5.48
C LEU A 258 4.80 -3.05 4.90
N ARG A 259 3.75 -3.04 5.74
CA ARG A 259 2.36 -3.20 5.31
C ARG A 259 1.90 -2.10 4.35
N ILE A 260 2.15 -0.84 4.71
CA ILE A 260 1.72 0.33 3.93
C ILE A 260 2.81 0.83 2.99
N MET A 261 3.93 0.09 2.86
CA MET A 261 5.10 0.48 2.09
C MET A 261 5.59 1.90 2.42
N ASN A 262 5.58 2.26 3.71
CA ASN A 262 6.08 3.54 4.20
C ASN A 262 7.60 3.59 4.07
N ALA A 263 8.05 4.03 2.90
CA ALA A 263 9.45 4.09 2.54
C ALA A 263 10.29 4.92 3.53
N ASP A 264 9.71 5.98 4.11
CA ASP A 264 10.42 6.81 5.08
C ASP A 264 10.80 6.03 6.35
N VAL A 265 9.83 5.32 6.93
CA VAL A 265 10.08 4.50 8.13
C VAL A 265 10.95 3.29 7.77
N ILE A 266 10.72 2.62 6.63
CA ILE A 266 11.55 1.50 6.17
C ILE A 266 13.02 1.91 6.03
N ILE A 267 13.31 3.05 5.39
CA ILE A 267 14.69 3.54 5.21
C ILE A 267 15.32 3.89 6.55
N LYS A 268 14.61 4.58 7.45
CA LYS A 268 15.12 4.88 8.79
C LYS A 268 15.39 3.62 9.62
N MET A 269 14.55 2.59 9.46
CA MET A 269 14.73 1.28 10.09
C MET A 269 15.67 0.35 9.30
N GLY A 270 16.29 0.82 8.22
CA GLY A 270 17.10 -0.01 7.32
C GLY A 270 18.24 -0.73 8.06
N PHE A 271 18.88 -0.08 9.04
CA PHE A 271 19.91 -0.72 9.88
C PHE A 271 19.34 -1.89 10.68
N PHE A 272 18.12 -1.77 11.21
CA PHE A 272 17.49 -2.80 12.03
C PHE A 272 17.04 -3.97 11.15
N ILE A 273 16.48 -3.69 9.97
CA ILE A 273 16.15 -4.70 8.96
C ILE A 273 17.40 -5.48 8.55
N TYR A 274 18.50 -4.76 8.28
CA TYR A 274 19.80 -5.34 7.94
C TYR A 274 20.32 -6.26 9.06
N ASP A 275 20.41 -5.74 10.28
CA ASP A 275 20.94 -6.48 11.44
C ASP A 275 20.08 -7.71 11.76
N LEU A 276 18.74 -7.57 11.69
CA LEU A 276 17.80 -8.67 11.93
C LEU A 276 17.94 -9.77 10.86
N HIS A 277 18.03 -9.40 9.59
CA HIS A 277 18.23 -10.34 8.50
C HIS A 277 19.54 -11.13 8.67
N ARG A 278 20.64 -10.42 8.95
CA ARG A 278 21.97 -11.03 9.15
C ARG A 278 22.01 -11.97 10.35
N GLN A 279 21.31 -11.64 11.43
CA GLN A 279 21.24 -12.54 12.59
C GLN A 279 20.46 -13.82 12.27
N ILE A 280 19.33 -13.72 11.56
CA ILE A 280 18.54 -14.88 11.13
C ILE A 280 19.38 -15.75 10.20
N GLU A 281 20.10 -15.15 9.24
CA GLU A 281 21.01 -15.86 8.33
C GLU A 281 22.14 -16.57 9.07
N GLN A 282 22.75 -15.91 10.06
CA GLN A 282 23.79 -16.54 10.89
C GLN A 282 23.25 -17.77 11.63
N LEU A 283 22.12 -17.62 12.33
CA LEU A 283 21.51 -18.73 13.07
C LEU A 283 21.05 -19.85 12.14
N HIS A 284 20.53 -19.52 10.96
CA HIS A 284 20.17 -20.49 9.93
C HIS A 284 21.37 -21.38 9.57
N ASN A 285 22.52 -20.75 9.30
CA ASN A 285 23.75 -21.45 8.93
C ASN A 285 24.27 -22.34 10.07
N GLU A 286 24.18 -21.87 11.32
CA GLU A 286 24.58 -22.61 12.52
C GLU A 286 23.65 -23.81 12.80
N GLN A 287 22.35 -23.63 12.64
CA GLN A 287 21.34 -24.63 12.97
C GLN A 287 21.18 -25.71 11.88
N PHE A 288 21.26 -25.33 10.60
CA PHE A 288 20.80 -26.19 9.51
C PHE A 288 21.86 -26.53 8.46
N ILE A 289 22.80 -25.62 8.17
CA ILE A 289 23.85 -25.87 7.15
C ILE A 289 25.06 -26.59 7.76
N SER A 290 25.43 -26.23 9.00
CA SER A 290 26.59 -26.81 9.68
C SER A 290 26.34 -28.23 10.22
N GLN A 291 25.12 -28.75 10.13
CA GLN A 291 24.73 -30.07 10.65
C GLN A 291 24.54 -31.11 9.52
N PRO A 292 24.95 -32.38 9.68
CA PRO A 292 25.14 -33.30 8.54
C PRO A 292 23.89 -33.90 7.87
N MET A 293 22.66 -33.58 8.31
CA MET A 293 21.40 -33.95 7.67
C MET A 293 20.27 -33.27 8.44
N SER A 294 19.82 -32.12 7.95
CA SER A 294 18.67 -31.43 8.55
C SER A 294 17.39 -32.04 8.01
N GLU A 295 16.58 -32.67 8.88
CA GLU A 295 15.34 -33.33 8.49
C GLU A 295 14.28 -32.32 8.05
N ILE A 296 13.41 -32.71 7.12
CA ILE A 296 12.23 -31.94 6.73
C ILE A 296 11.31 -31.83 7.95
N PHE A 297 10.83 -30.62 8.24
CA PHE A 297 9.92 -30.38 9.36
C PHE A 297 8.79 -29.41 8.96
N VAL A 298 7.80 -29.31 9.84
CA VAL A 298 6.60 -28.49 9.61
C VAL A 298 6.48 -27.42 10.69
N VAL A 299 6.11 -26.22 10.27
CA VAL A 299 5.73 -25.12 11.16
C VAL A 299 4.33 -24.64 10.80
N TYR A 300 3.71 -23.92 11.74
CA TYR A 300 2.33 -23.50 11.65
C TYR A 300 2.21 -22.00 11.87
N ARG A 301 1.21 -21.40 11.23
CA ARG A 301 0.80 -20.02 11.48
C ARG A 301 -0.71 -19.88 11.32
N GLY A 302 -1.37 -19.27 12.31
CA GLY A 302 -2.78 -18.93 12.21
C GLY A 302 -3.04 -17.44 12.14
N GLN A 303 -3.94 -17.03 11.25
CA GLN A 303 -4.39 -15.64 11.13
C GLN A 303 -5.72 -15.56 10.37
N GLY A 304 -6.38 -14.41 10.44
CA GLY A 304 -7.47 -14.05 9.55
C GLY A 304 -6.95 -13.44 8.25
N LEU A 305 -7.62 -13.71 7.13
CA LEU A 305 -7.46 -13.02 5.86
C LEU A 305 -8.75 -12.28 5.49
N SER A 306 -8.65 -11.15 4.80
CA SER A 306 -9.82 -10.53 4.16
C SER A 306 -10.40 -11.50 3.12
N LYS A 307 -11.69 -11.36 2.82
CA LYS A 307 -12.35 -12.16 1.76
C LYS A 307 -11.60 -12.06 0.43
N MET A 308 -11.17 -10.85 0.05
CA MET A 308 -10.41 -10.60 -1.17
C MET A 308 -9.08 -11.38 -1.18
N ASN A 309 -8.27 -11.27 -0.13
CA ASN A 309 -6.99 -11.96 -0.05
C ASN A 309 -7.19 -13.48 -0.02
N PHE A 310 -8.26 -13.95 0.64
CA PHE A 310 -8.62 -15.36 0.63
C PHE A 310 -8.97 -15.84 -0.79
N GLU A 311 -9.80 -15.11 -1.53
CA GLU A 311 -10.15 -15.45 -2.91
C GLU A 311 -8.93 -15.48 -3.83
N GLN A 312 -8.02 -14.52 -3.70
CA GLN A 312 -6.75 -14.51 -4.43
C GLN A 312 -5.90 -15.73 -4.08
N MET A 313 -5.73 -16.02 -2.78
CA MET A 313 -4.99 -17.19 -2.31
C MET A 313 -5.60 -18.51 -2.83
N SER A 314 -6.93 -18.66 -2.79
CA SER A 314 -7.61 -19.86 -3.28
C SER A 314 -7.42 -20.09 -4.79
N ARG A 315 -7.21 -19.02 -5.56
CA ARG A 315 -6.89 -19.10 -7.00
C ARG A 315 -5.39 -19.34 -7.26
N THR A 316 -4.52 -19.22 -6.25
CA THR A 316 -3.06 -19.33 -6.37
C THR A 316 -2.57 -20.78 -6.22
N ASN A 317 -3.43 -21.78 -6.43
CA ASN A 317 -3.02 -23.18 -6.29
C ASN A 317 -1.90 -23.55 -7.29
N GLY A 318 -0.80 -24.11 -6.80
CA GLY A 318 0.42 -24.35 -7.58
C GLY A 318 1.30 -23.10 -7.80
N GLY A 319 0.81 -21.91 -7.43
CA GLY A 319 1.51 -20.64 -7.53
C GLY A 319 2.32 -20.25 -6.29
N LEU A 320 2.78 -19.00 -6.25
CA LEU A 320 3.59 -18.47 -5.16
C LEU A 320 2.80 -17.54 -4.26
N ILE A 321 3.04 -17.65 -2.96
CA ILE A 321 2.62 -16.71 -1.93
C ILE A 321 3.86 -16.15 -1.26
N SER A 322 3.90 -14.84 -1.06
CA SER A 322 4.98 -14.15 -0.34
C SER A 322 4.44 -13.51 0.92
N PHE A 323 5.20 -13.60 2.00
CA PHE A 323 5.00 -12.80 3.19
C PHE A 323 6.04 -11.68 3.16
N ASN A 324 5.56 -10.45 2.99
CA ASN A 324 6.39 -9.26 2.79
C ASN A 324 6.85 -8.64 4.13
N ASN A 325 7.08 -9.48 5.13
CA ASN A 325 7.57 -9.15 6.46
C ASN A 325 8.47 -10.25 7.02
N PHE A 326 8.98 -10.05 8.24
CA PHE A 326 9.67 -11.11 8.99
C PHE A 326 8.61 -12.06 9.58
N LEU A 327 8.46 -13.23 8.96
CA LEU A 327 7.35 -14.13 9.24
C LEU A 327 7.63 -14.96 10.50
N SER A 328 6.83 -14.75 11.53
CA SER A 328 6.82 -15.56 12.75
C SER A 328 5.89 -16.77 12.60
N THR A 329 6.38 -17.95 13.01
CA THR A 329 5.69 -19.24 12.95
C THR A 329 5.97 -20.07 14.20
N SER A 330 5.09 -21.02 14.51
CA SER A 330 5.24 -21.90 15.68
C SER A 330 5.44 -23.35 15.25
N LYS A 331 6.22 -24.13 16.00
CA LYS A 331 6.23 -25.59 15.86
C LYS A 331 4.98 -26.27 16.43
N TYR A 332 4.17 -25.54 17.21
CA TYR A 332 2.95 -26.07 17.83
C TYR A 332 1.72 -25.73 17.00
N ARG A 333 1.07 -26.78 16.46
CA ARG A 333 -0.13 -26.65 15.64
C ARG A 333 -1.28 -25.99 16.39
N ASP A 334 -1.51 -26.37 17.64
CA ASP A 334 -2.69 -25.94 18.41
C ASP A 334 -2.66 -24.45 18.73
N VAL A 335 -1.47 -23.90 19.02
CA VAL A 335 -1.25 -22.46 19.22
C VAL A 335 -1.67 -21.68 17.97
N SER A 336 -1.20 -22.12 16.81
CA SER A 336 -1.55 -21.49 15.53
C SER A 336 -3.02 -21.70 15.17
N PHE A 337 -3.57 -22.88 15.43
CA PHE A 337 -4.98 -23.17 15.15
C PHE A 337 -5.92 -22.24 15.93
N ALA A 338 -5.66 -22.00 17.21
CA ALA A 338 -6.44 -21.08 18.05
C ALA A 338 -6.51 -19.67 17.43
N PHE A 339 -5.42 -19.20 16.82
CA PHE A 339 -5.40 -17.91 16.14
C PHE A 339 -6.25 -17.90 14.87
N GLY A 340 -6.19 -18.94 14.04
CA GLY A 340 -7.08 -19.06 12.88
C GLY A 340 -8.56 -19.14 13.29
N GLU A 341 -8.87 -19.95 14.31
CA GLU A 341 -10.23 -20.18 14.81
C GLU A 341 -10.86 -18.90 15.40
N SER A 342 -10.09 -18.10 16.14
CA SER A 342 -10.56 -16.85 16.76
C SER A 342 -11.14 -15.84 15.75
N ASN A 343 -10.78 -15.96 14.47
CA ASN A 343 -11.24 -15.08 13.40
C ASN A 343 -12.57 -15.52 12.78
N LYS A 344 -13.07 -16.73 13.06
CA LYS A 344 -14.32 -17.25 12.52
C LYS A 344 -15.53 -16.37 12.88
N ALA A 345 -15.50 -15.69 14.03
CA ALA A 345 -16.58 -14.82 14.48
C ALA A 345 -16.68 -13.52 13.67
N ASN A 346 -15.59 -13.07 13.04
CA ASN A 346 -15.56 -11.84 12.27
C ASN A 346 -16.10 -12.09 10.85
N PRO A 347 -17.21 -11.45 10.42
CA PRO A 347 -17.79 -11.67 9.09
C PRO A 347 -16.94 -11.08 7.95
N ASP A 348 -15.99 -10.21 8.24
CA ASP A 348 -15.12 -9.57 7.24
C ASP A 348 -13.86 -10.40 6.95
N LEU A 349 -13.60 -11.44 7.75
CA LEU A 349 -12.41 -12.27 7.68
C LEU A 349 -12.75 -13.76 7.46
N VAL A 350 -11.78 -14.46 6.89
CA VAL A 350 -11.73 -15.93 6.80
C VAL A 350 -10.56 -16.39 7.65
N GLY A 351 -10.80 -17.31 8.59
CA GLY A 351 -9.76 -17.87 9.44
C GLY A 351 -8.89 -18.85 8.66
N ILE A 352 -7.57 -18.73 8.77
CA ILE A 352 -6.60 -19.57 8.06
C ILE A 352 -5.62 -20.20 9.04
N LEU A 353 -5.36 -21.49 8.85
CA LEU A 353 -4.21 -22.21 9.39
C LEU A 353 -3.26 -22.55 8.24
N PHE A 354 -2.13 -21.86 8.18
CA PHE A 354 -1.02 -22.24 7.31
C PHE A 354 -0.25 -23.41 7.92
N VAL A 355 -0.05 -24.44 7.11
CA VAL A 355 0.79 -25.61 7.42
C VAL A 355 1.97 -25.56 6.46
N ILE A 356 3.15 -25.22 6.97
CA ILE A 356 4.31 -24.86 6.16
C ILE A 356 5.34 -25.97 6.28
N THR A 357 5.63 -26.65 5.16
CA THR A 357 6.67 -27.68 5.06
C THR A 357 7.99 -27.04 4.67
N ILE A 358 9.06 -27.38 5.39
CA ILE A 358 10.39 -26.79 5.23
C ILE A 358 11.41 -27.88 4.93
N ASP A 359 12.08 -27.76 3.78
CA ASP A 359 13.35 -28.46 3.52
C ASP A 359 14.51 -27.47 3.77
N PRO A 360 15.29 -27.66 4.85
CA PRO A 360 16.39 -26.77 5.22
C PRO A 360 17.59 -26.80 4.26
N SER A 361 17.67 -27.78 3.36
CA SER A 361 18.92 -28.08 2.65
C SER A 361 19.26 -27.10 1.51
N ASN A 362 18.26 -26.42 0.93
CA ASN A 362 18.42 -25.54 -0.25
C ASN A 362 17.35 -24.42 -0.29
N CYS A 363 17.01 -23.82 0.84
CA CYS A 363 15.94 -22.81 0.90
C CYS A 363 16.38 -21.44 0.38
N THR A 364 15.48 -20.74 -0.32
CA THR A 364 15.74 -19.37 -0.84
C THR A 364 15.77 -18.30 0.25
N THR A 365 15.10 -18.56 1.36
CA THR A 365 14.88 -17.59 2.43
C THR A 365 15.46 -18.12 3.73
N PRO A 366 16.42 -17.41 4.35
CA PRO A 366 16.91 -17.77 5.67
C PRO A 366 15.81 -17.77 6.73
N PHE A 367 15.87 -18.75 7.62
CA PHE A 367 14.99 -18.88 8.79
C PHE A 367 15.77 -19.52 9.95
N ALA A 368 15.35 -19.23 11.17
CA ALA A 368 15.97 -19.82 12.35
C ALA A 368 14.94 -20.10 13.44
N SER A 369 15.19 -21.14 14.24
CA SER A 369 14.56 -21.22 15.56
C SER A 369 15.16 -20.12 16.43
N ILE A 370 14.28 -19.32 17.05
CA ILE A 370 14.71 -18.17 17.85
C ILE A 370 14.53 -18.38 19.35
N ARG A 371 14.19 -19.60 19.78
CA ARG A 371 13.92 -19.95 21.19
C ARG A 371 15.00 -19.45 22.16
N ASP A 372 16.27 -19.56 21.78
CA ASP A 372 17.40 -19.25 22.66
C ASP A 372 17.83 -17.76 22.63
N VAL A 373 17.29 -16.98 21.69
CA VAL A 373 17.67 -15.57 21.46
C VAL A 373 16.48 -14.60 21.55
N SER A 374 15.26 -15.13 21.52
CA SER A 374 14.01 -14.39 21.67
C SER A 374 13.88 -13.86 23.09
N ASN A 375 13.14 -12.77 23.24
CA ASN A 375 12.69 -12.29 24.54
C ASN A 375 11.63 -13.21 25.18
N PHE A 376 11.03 -14.13 24.41
CA PHE A 376 10.13 -15.17 24.90
C PHE A 376 10.84 -16.52 24.95
N VAL A 377 11.10 -17.01 26.16
CA VAL A 377 11.93 -18.22 26.38
C VAL A 377 11.12 -19.52 26.22
N ASP A 378 9.79 -19.45 26.34
CA ASP A 378 8.91 -20.62 26.40
C ASP A 378 8.30 -21.02 25.04
N GLU A 379 8.56 -20.27 23.97
CA GLU A 379 8.01 -20.56 22.64
C GLU A 379 9.06 -21.14 21.70
N ASP A 380 8.72 -22.26 21.06
CA ASP A 380 9.50 -22.82 19.95
C ASP A 380 9.09 -22.12 18.64
N GLU A 381 9.47 -20.84 18.56
CA GLU A 381 9.22 -19.96 17.44
C GLU A 381 10.29 -20.15 16.35
N VAL A 382 9.83 -20.23 15.11
CA VAL A 382 10.68 -20.17 13.92
C VAL A 382 10.40 -18.86 13.21
N LEU A 383 11.43 -18.03 13.10
CA LEU A 383 11.37 -16.72 12.45
C LEU A 383 12.04 -16.80 11.08
N PHE A 384 11.30 -16.40 10.05
CA PHE A 384 11.83 -16.27 8.70
C PHE A 384 12.27 -14.82 8.45
N SER A 385 13.28 -14.69 7.61
CA SER A 385 13.72 -13.38 7.13
C SER A 385 12.69 -12.72 6.21
N MET A 386 12.80 -11.39 6.08
CA MET A 386 11.91 -10.58 5.24
C MET A 386 11.74 -11.13 3.82
N HIS A 387 10.52 -11.02 3.28
CA HIS A 387 10.15 -11.49 1.94
C HIS A 387 10.35 -13.01 1.81
N SER A 388 9.59 -13.75 2.62
CA SER A 388 9.57 -15.21 2.58
C SER A 388 8.60 -15.70 1.52
N VAL A 389 9.05 -16.56 0.61
CA VAL A 389 8.26 -17.03 -0.52
C VAL A 389 7.98 -18.53 -0.43
N PHE A 390 6.70 -18.90 -0.56
CA PHE A 390 6.21 -20.28 -0.44
C PHE A 390 5.39 -20.67 -1.67
N ARG A 391 5.40 -21.97 -1.98
CA ARG A 391 4.53 -22.62 -2.95
C ARG A 391 3.21 -22.98 -2.28
N VAL A 392 2.09 -22.61 -2.91
CA VAL A 392 0.75 -23.02 -2.44
C VAL A 392 0.43 -24.40 -3.00
N ASN A 393 0.24 -25.39 -2.15
CA ASN A 393 -0.01 -26.78 -2.57
C ASN A 393 -1.49 -27.14 -2.56
N ASP A 394 -2.21 -26.72 -1.52
CA ASP A 394 -3.61 -27.11 -1.31
C ASP A 394 -4.33 -26.14 -0.37
N VAL A 395 -5.65 -26.01 -0.56
CA VAL A 395 -6.52 -25.16 0.26
C VAL A 395 -7.78 -25.95 0.60
N LYS A 396 -7.95 -26.29 1.88
CA LYS A 396 -8.99 -27.21 2.37
C LYS A 396 -9.90 -26.54 3.40
N PRO A 397 -11.23 -26.62 3.28
CA PRO A 397 -12.12 -26.21 4.36
C PRO A 397 -11.91 -27.11 5.57
N MET A 398 -11.85 -26.51 6.77
CA MET A 398 -11.74 -27.23 8.05
C MET A 398 -13.08 -27.33 8.77
N ASP A 399 -14.09 -26.58 8.33
CA ASP A 399 -15.42 -26.58 8.91
C ASP A 399 -16.53 -26.54 7.85
N GLU A 400 -17.74 -26.94 8.25
CA GLU A 400 -18.93 -26.92 7.38
C GLU A 400 -19.38 -25.51 7.02
N SER A 401 -19.04 -24.51 7.85
CA SER A 401 -19.37 -23.10 7.62
C SER A 401 -18.48 -22.42 6.57
N GLN A 402 -17.45 -23.09 6.06
CA GLN A 402 -16.46 -22.55 5.12
C GLN A 402 -15.91 -21.19 5.57
N ARG A 403 -15.62 -21.08 6.87
CA ARG A 403 -15.08 -19.86 7.52
C ARG A 403 -13.70 -20.09 8.12
N LEU A 404 -13.23 -21.34 8.11
CA LEU A 404 -11.91 -21.75 8.56
C LEU A 404 -11.29 -22.71 7.53
N PHE A 405 -10.07 -22.41 7.09
CA PHE A 405 -9.36 -23.21 6.08
C PHE A 405 -7.94 -23.58 6.52
N GLN A 406 -7.50 -24.75 6.09
CA GLN A 406 -6.11 -25.17 6.12
C GLN A 406 -5.48 -24.87 4.76
N VAL A 407 -4.30 -24.26 4.78
CA VAL A 407 -3.53 -23.96 3.57
C VAL A 407 -2.17 -24.62 3.69
N ASP A 408 -1.92 -25.58 2.81
CA ASP A 408 -0.68 -26.34 2.79
C ASP A 408 0.36 -25.59 1.93
N LEU A 409 1.47 -25.19 2.53
CA LEU A 409 2.55 -24.42 1.91
C LEU A 409 3.87 -25.20 1.94
N THR A 410 4.73 -24.97 0.95
CA THR A 410 6.12 -25.44 0.95
C THR A 410 7.07 -24.27 0.78
N LEU A 411 8.11 -24.18 1.61
CA LEU A 411 9.16 -23.17 1.43
C LEU A 411 9.87 -23.36 0.09
N THR A 412 10.02 -22.30 -0.67
CA THR A 412 10.70 -22.35 -1.98
C THR A 412 12.19 -22.63 -1.83
N THR A 413 12.77 -23.23 -2.89
CA THR A 413 14.21 -23.56 -2.97
C THR A 413 14.85 -22.81 -4.13
N ASP A 414 16.19 -22.75 -4.15
CA ASP A 414 16.93 -22.09 -5.24
C ASP A 414 16.65 -22.71 -6.62
N ASN A 415 16.14 -23.95 -6.64
CA ASN A 415 15.73 -24.66 -7.86
C ASN A 415 14.29 -24.36 -8.29
N ASP A 416 13.53 -23.57 -7.53
CA ASP A 416 12.19 -23.16 -7.91
C ASP A 416 12.24 -22.32 -9.20
N LYS A 417 11.78 -22.90 -10.29
CA LYS A 417 11.87 -22.31 -11.64
C LYS A 417 11.17 -20.95 -11.72
N ASP A 418 10.00 -20.84 -11.10
CA ASP A 418 9.18 -19.63 -11.21
C ASP A 418 9.82 -18.50 -10.40
N LEU A 419 10.28 -18.80 -9.18
CA LEU A 419 10.96 -17.82 -8.33
C LEU A 419 12.28 -17.35 -8.93
N ARG A 420 13.05 -18.25 -9.56
CA ARG A 420 14.31 -17.88 -10.22
C ARG A 420 14.08 -16.90 -11.36
N VAL A 421 13.13 -17.20 -12.25
CA VAL A 421 12.76 -16.31 -13.35
C VAL A 421 12.32 -14.94 -12.84
N LEU A 422 11.51 -14.91 -11.79
CA LEU A 422 11.07 -13.66 -11.17
C LEU A 422 12.23 -12.86 -10.58
N THR A 423 13.14 -13.54 -9.89
CA THR A 423 14.30 -12.90 -9.25
C THR A 423 15.28 -12.35 -10.29
N GLU A 424 15.51 -13.07 -11.38
CA GLU A 424 16.31 -12.60 -12.53
C GLU A 424 15.68 -11.37 -13.16
N HIS A 425 14.37 -11.40 -13.40
CA HIS A 425 13.64 -10.28 -13.97
C HIS A 425 13.68 -9.04 -13.08
N ILE A 426 13.44 -9.22 -11.77
CA ILE A 426 13.60 -8.16 -10.77
C ILE A 426 15.01 -7.57 -10.82
N ARG A 427 16.06 -8.39 -10.93
CA ARG A 427 17.45 -7.90 -11.04
C ARG A 427 17.70 -7.11 -12.33
N GLU A 428 17.03 -7.40 -13.43
CA GLU A 428 17.18 -6.64 -14.69
C GLU A 428 16.59 -5.21 -14.61
N GLU A 429 15.50 -5.00 -13.87
CA GLU A 429 14.95 -3.64 -13.64
C GLU A 429 15.81 -2.80 -12.70
N ILE A 430 16.43 -3.45 -11.72
CA ILE A 430 17.37 -2.81 -10.82
C ILE A 430 18.75 -2.81 -11.46
N ASP A 431 19.03 -1.84 -12.33
CA ASP A 431 20.35 -1.61 -12.97
C ASP A 431 21.52 -2.11 -12.09
N PRO A 432 22.01 -3.34 -12.33
CA PRO A 432 22.79 -4.07 -11.34
C PRO A 432 24.19 -3.47 -11.17
N ASP A 433 24.63 -2.70 -12.16
CA ASP A 433 25.91 -1.99 -12.18
C ASP A 433 25.83 -0.62 -11.47
N SER A 434 24.63 -0.19 -11.04
CA SER A 434 24.45 1.08 -10.34
C SER A 434 24.69 0.97 -8.83
N LYS A 435 25.24 2.05 -8.24
CA LYS A 435 25.53 2.16 -6.80
C LYS A 435 24.27 1.96 -5.93
N GLU A 436 24.44 1.48 -4.71
CA GLU A 436 23.37 1.02 -3.81
C GLU A 436 22.28 2.08 -3.59
N TRP A 437 22.69 3.31 -3.32
CA TRP A 437 21.77 4.44 -3.11
C TRP A 437 21.10 4.93 -4.40
N HIS A 438 21.73 4.75 -5.56
CA HIS A 438 21.11 5.06 -6.85
C HIS A 438 19.93 4.13 -7.12
N ARG A 439 20.11 2.83 -6.85
CA ARG A 439 19.05 1.82 -6.94
C ARG A 439 17.87 2.19 -6.05
N LEU A 440 18.15 2.59 -4.80
CA LEU A 440 17.10 3.04 -3.87
C LEU A 440 16.36 4.27 -4.41
N GLY A 441 17.10 5.29 -4.84
CA GLY A 441 16.52 6.51 -5.39
C GLY A 441 15.62 6.24 -6.59
N LYS A 442 16.04 5.37 -7.53
CA LYS A 442 15.24 4.98 -8.70
C LYS A 442 13.97 4.24 -8.28
N LEU A 443 14.08 3.28 -7.36
CA LEU A 443 12.91 2.57 -6.81
C LEU A 443 11.91 3.56 -6.21
N LEU A 444 12.39 4.50 -5.39
CA LEU A 444 11.55 5.51 -4.74
C LEU A 444 10.77 6.36 -5.76
N ILE A 445 11.37 6.70 -6.91
CA ILE A 445 10.65 7.39 -8.00
C ILE A 445 9.56 6.49 -8.58
N ILE A 446 9.86 5.22 -8.83
CA ILE A 446 8.93 4.25 -9.44
C ILE A 446 7.71 4.03 -8.53
N ILE A 447 7.91 3.93 -7.21
CA ILE A 447 6.81 3.74 -6.25
C ILE A 447 6.12 5.05 -5.85
N GLY A 448 6.41 6.18 -6.54
CA GLY A 448 5.78 7.48 -6.30
C GLY A 448 6.27 8.23 -5.06
N GLN A 449 7.30 7.75 -4.37
CA GLN A 449 7.91 8.37 -3.19
C GLN A 449 8.92 9.46 -3.59
N HIS A 450 8.43 10.45 -4.34
CA HIS A 450 9.26 11.46 -5.01
C HIS A 450 10.05 12.35 -4.03
N ASP A 451 9.50 12.71 -2.86
CA ASP A 451 10.21 13.48 -1.85
C ASP A 451 11.45 12.75 -1.31
N LYS A 452 11.31 11.44 -1.08
CA LYS A 452 12.41 10.60 -0.57
C LYS A 452 13.44 10.36 -1.65
N ALA A 453 13.00 10.09 -2.87
CA ALA A 453 13.89 10.01 -4.02
C ALA A 453 14.74 11.29 -4.15
N GLN A 454 14.10 12.46 -4.06
CA GLN A 454 14.80 13.75 -4.11
C GLN A 454 15.88 13.84 -3.01
N GLN A 455 15.56 13.51 -1.75
CA GLN A 455 16.52 13.54 -0.63
C GLN A 455 17.72 12.60 -0.86
N VAL A 456 17.48 11.40 -1.38
CA VAL A 456 18.54 10.44 -1.72
C VAL A 456 19.45 11.04 -2.80
N TYR A 457 18.89 11.57 -3.88
CA TYR A 457 19.68 12.13 -4.97
C TYR A 457 20.37 13.46 -4.63
N GLU A 458 19.82 14.27 -3.72
CA GLU A 458 20.51 15.45 -3.17
C GLU A 458 21.73 15.05 -2.33
N THR A 459 21.61 13.98 -1.54
CA THR A 459 22.74 13.42 -0.78
C THR A 459 23.81 12.90 -1.72
N LEU A 460 23.42 12.15 -2.76
CA LEU A 460 24.34 11.66 -3.79
C LEU A 460 25.00 12.79 -4.58
N LEU A 461 24.26 13.85 -4.89
CA LEU A 461 24.80 15.03 -5.56
C LEU A 461 25.90 15.70 -4.72
N ASN A 462 25.71 15.80 -3.41
CA ASN A 462 26.71 16.36 -2.48
C ASN A 462 27.97 15.48 -2.35
N GLN A 463 27.85 14.18 -2.62
CA GLN A 463 28.94 13.20 -2.55
C GLN A 463 29.58 12.88 -3.90
N ALA A 464 29.04 13.43 -5.00
CA ALA A 464 29.46 13.10 -6.36
C ALA A 464 30.93 13.43 -6.63
N ALA A 465 31.70 12.45 -7.12
CA ALA A 465 33.12 12.58 -7.35
C ALA A 465 33.45 13.23 -8.71
N ASP A 466 32.55 13.10 -9.69
CA ASP A 466 32.73 13.62 -11.04
C ASP A 466 31.45 14.25 -11.60
N ASP A 467 31.56 14.86 -12.77
CA ASP A 467 30.45 15.55 -13.42
C ASP A 467 29.41 14.57 -14.00
N ILE A 468 29.78 13.33 -14.32
CA ILE A 468 28.84 12.30 -14.79
C ILE A 468 27.89 11.93 -13.64
N GLU A 469 28.42 11.68 -12.44
CA GLU A 469 27.63 11.39 -11.24
C GLU A 469 26.72 12.57 -10.84
N LYS A 470 27.20 13.80 -10.98
CA LYS A 470 26.35 14.99 -10.80
C LYS A 470 25.22 15.03 -11.82
N ALA A 471 25.49 14.74 -13.09
CA ALA A 471 24.47 14.75 -14.14
C ALA A 471 23.42 13.65 -13.94
N VAL A 472 23.81 12.48 -13.41
CA VAL A 472 22.87 11.44 -12.98
C VAL A 472 21.99 11.96 -11.85
N SER A 473 22.59 12.52 -10.80
CA SER A 473 21.84 13.03 -9.64
C SER A 473 20.87 14.16 -10.03
N TYR A 474 21.32 15.13 -10.82
CA TYR A 474 20.47 16.20 -11.33
C TYR A 474 19.30 15.69 -12.18
N HIS A 475 19.53 14.69 -13.04
CA HIS A 475 18.45 14.10 -13.84
C HIS A 475 17.35 13.51 -12.94
N HIS A 476 17.74 12.74 -11.92
CA HIS A 476 16.77 12.09 -11.05
C HIS A 476 16.13 13.04 -10.03
N ILE A 477 16.82 14.09 -9.57
CA ILE A 477 16.19 15.20 -8.83
C ILE A 477 15.13 15.87 -9.70
N GLY A 478 15.45 16.14 -10.97
CA GLY A 478 14.51 16.69 -11.93
C GLY A 478 13.28 15.79 -12.14
N TRP A 479 13.49 14.47 -12.29
CA TRP A 479 12.40 13.51 -12.40
C TRP A 479 11.54 13.42 -11.13
N ALA A 480 12.15 13.40 -9.95
CA ALA A 480 11.42 13.42 -8.68
C ALA A 480 10.57 14.69 -8.55
N LYS A 481 11.14 15.87 -8.86
CA LYS A 481 10.41 17.15 -8.83
C LYS A 481 9.27 17.21 -9.85
N HIS A 482 9.46 16.62 -11.03
CA HIS A 482 8.39 16.46 -12.01
C HIS A 482 7.23 15.65 -11.42
N GLY A 483 7.51 14.52 -10.77
CA GLY A 483 6.50 13.70 -10.09
C GLY A 483 5.75 14.45 -8.96
N LYS A 484 6.40 15.40 -8.30
CA LYS A 484 5.78 16.29 -7.30
C LYS A 484 4.95 17.43 -7.89
N GLY A 485 4.98 17.62 -9.20
CA GLY A 485 4.38 18.79 -9.87
C GLY A 485 5.19 20.08 -9.76
N GLU A 486 6.40 20.04 -9.19
CA GLU A 486 7.34 21.17 -9.12
C GLU A 486 8.06 21.37 -10.47
N ASN A 487 7.29 21.55 -11.55
CA ASN A 487 7.78 21.45 -12.93
C ASN A 487 8.87 22.48 -13.29
N ASP A 488 8.78 23.71 -12.78
CA ASP A 488 9.78 24.76 -13.06
C ASP A 488 11.15 24.42 -12.48
N GLU A 489 11.18 23.89 -11.26
CA GLU A 489 12.42 23.41 -10.64
C GLU A 489 12.92 22.14 -11.34
N ALA A 490 12.01 21.23 -11.70
CA ALA A 490 12.35 20.03 -12.47
C ALA A 490 13.09 20.38 -13.77
N ILE A 491 12.61 21.38 -14.51
CA ILE A 491 13.26 21.88 -15.73
C ILE A 491 14.69 22.36 -15.44
N LYS A 492 14.91 23.18 -14.40
CA LYS A 492 16.25 23.69 -14.05
C LYS A 492 17.24 22.54 -13.82
N PHE A 493 16.85 21.53 -13.05
CA PHE A 493 17.68 20.36 -12.77
C PHE A 493 17.93 19.51 -14.01
N LEU A 494 16.91 19.30 -14.84
CA LEU A 494 17.05 18.56 -16.10
C LEU A 494 17.96 19.30 -17.10
N GLU A 495 17.89 20.63 -17.19
CA GLU A 495 18.77 21.44 -18.02
C GLU A 495 20.23 21.36 -17.56
N GLN A 496 20.48 21.39 -16.24
CA GLN A 496 21.81 21.16 -15.69
C GLN A 496 22.34 19.76 -16.05
N ALA A 497 21.51 18.73 -15.90
CA ALA A 497 21.88 17.37 -16.29
C ALA A 497 22.19 17.26 -17.80
N ILE A 498 21.37 17.85 -18.66
CA ILE A 498 21.59 17.86 -20.12
C ILE A 498 22.88 18.57 -20.45
N LYS A 499 23.11 19.77 -19.90
CA LYS A 499 24.33 20.54 -20.15
C LYS A 499 25.58 19.74 -19.84
N ILE A 500 25.65 19.14 -18.65
CA ILE A 500 26.80 18.33 -18.26
C ILE A 500 26.95 17.11 -19.17
N ARG A 501 25.86 16.41 -19.50
CA ARG A 501 25.90 15.26 -20.42
C ARG A 501 26.37 15.65 -21.83
N GLN A 502 26.04 16.86 -22.31
CA GLN A 502 26.53 17.35 -23.61
C GLN A 502 28.04 17.66 -23.58
N GLU A 503 28.55 18.10 -22.44
CA GLU A 503 29.97 18.42 -22.25
C GLU A 503 30.82 17.16 -22.02
N THR A 504 30.26 16.11 -21.40
CA THR A 504 31.00 14.91 -20.96
C THR A 504 30.76 13.65 -21.79
N LEU A 505 29.63 13.53 -22.50
CA LEU A 505 29.24 12.33 -23.23
C LEU A 505 29.17 12.58 -24.75
N PRO A 506 29.31 11.54 -25.58
CA PRO A 506 29.05 11.64 -27.02
C PRO A 506 27.63 12.16 -27.30
N SER A 507 27.45 12.91 -28.40
CA SER A 507 26.16 13.50 -28.80
C SER A 507 25.01 12.50 -28.96
N HIS A 508 25.34 11.22 -29.13
CA HIS A 508 24.39 10.11 -29.33
C HIS A 508 24.29 9.19 -28.11
N HIS A 509 24.77 9.63 -26.93
CA HIS A 509 24.71 8.82 -25.73
C HIS A 509 23.25 8.61 -25.28
N PRO A 510 22.82 7.38 -24.92
CA PRO A 510 21.44 7.11 -24.50
C PRO A 510 20.95 7.97 -23.33
N ASP A 511 21.84 8.34 -22.40
CA ASP A 511 21.46 9.20 -21.28
C ASP A 511 21.08 10.63 -21.68
N LEU A 512 21.58 11.14 -22.81
CA LEU A 512 21.08 12.40 -23.37
C LEU A 512 19.62 12.23 -23.82
N ALA A 513 19.31 11.13 -24.49
CA ALA A 513 17.93 10.82 -24.91
C ALA A 513 16.99 10.69 -23.71
N LYS A 514 17.41 10.02 -22.63
CA LYS A 514 16.65 9.93 -21.38
C LYS A 514 16.35 11.32 -20.79
N SER A 515 17.34 12.21 -20.71
CA SER A 515 17.10 13.56 -20.21
C SER A 515 16.21 14.40 -21.12
N TYR A 516 16.39 14.31 -22.44
CA TYR A 516 15.53 15.01 -23.39
C TYR A 516 14.07 14.51 -23.35
N ASN A 517 13.87 13.22 -23.10
CA ASN A 517 12.55 12.66 -22.87
C ASN A 517 11.91 13.25 -21.61
N GLN A 518 12.62 13.24 -20.48
CA GLN A 518 12.07 13.74 -19.22
C GLN A 518 11.79 15.25 -19.25
N ILE A 519 12.69 16.06 -19.81
CA ILE A 519 12.45 17.50 -19.94
C ILE A 519 11.30 17.79 -20.91
N GLY A 520 11.17 17.00 -21.98
CA GLY A 520 10.05 17.10 -22.92
C GLY A 520 8.70 16.86 -22.26
N LEU A 521 8.59 15.80 -21.44
CA LEU A 521 7.39 15.53 -20.65
C LEU A 521 7.12 16.64 -19.62
N THR A 522 8.16 17.18 -19.00
CA THR A 522 8.02 18.29 -18.03
C THR A 522 7.50 19.57 -18.71
N TYR A 523 8.01 19.90 -19.90
CA TYR A 523 7.49 21.01 -20.70
C TYR A 523 6.03 20.79 -21.12
N CYS A 524 5.64 19.54 -21.43
CA CYS A 524 4.25 19.21 -21.73
C CYS A 524 3.32 19.49 -20.55
N ASN A 525 3.73 19.16 -19.31
CA ASN A 525 2.93 19.38 -18.11
C ASN A 525 2.63 20.86 -17.83
N ILE A 526 3.55 21.77 -18.19
CA ILE A 526 3.35 23.22 -18.01
C ILE A 526 2.72 23.89 -19.24
N GLY A 527 2.41 23.13 -20.29
CA GLY A 527 1.78 23.64 -21.52
C GLY A 527 2.73 24.29 -22.52
N GLU A 528 4.04 24.14 -22.35
CA GLU A 528 5.08 24.63 -23.27
C GLU A 528 5.31 23.61 -24.40
N TYR A 529 4.26 23.36 -25.18
CA TYR A 529 4.22 22.23 -26.12
C TYR A 529 5.29 22.30 -27.23
N GLU A 530 5.66 23.48 -27.70
CA GLU A 530 6.71 23.62 -28.72
C GLU A 530 8.09 23.17 -28.18
N LYS A 531 8.41 23.54 -26.93
CA LYS A 531 9.64 23.09 -26.25
C LYS A 531 9.60 21.60 -25.96
N ALA A 532 8.43 21.08 -25.58
CA ALA A 532 8.21 19.65 -25.38
C ALA A 532 8.53 18.87 -26.67
N ILE A 533 7.88 19.23 -27.79
CA ILE A 533 8.11 18.59 -29.09
C ILE A 533 9.58 18.71 -29.53
N SER A 534 10.20 19.88 -29.36
CA SER A 534 11.62 20.08 -29.71
C SER A 534 12.55 19.15 -28.93
N SER A 535 12.32 19.01 -27.62
CA SER A 535 13.13 18.14 -26.75
C SER A 535 12.91 16.67 -27.08
N LEU A 536 11.65 16.24 -27.23
CA LEU A 536 11.33 14.85 -27.59
C LEU A 536 11.86 14.45 -28.97
N LYS A 537 11.91 15.39 -29.94
CA LYS A 537 12.53 15.14 -31.24
C LYS A 537 14.04 14.91 -31.13
N LYS A 538 14.75 15.64 -30.27
CA LYS A 538 16.17 15.37 -29.98
C LYS A 538 16.38 13.98 -29.38
N ALA A 539 15.51 13.58 -28.46
CA ALA A 539 15.54 12.21 -27.91
C ALA A 539 15.30 11.16 -29.00
N LEU A 540 14.31 11.39 -29.86
CA LEU A 540 13.99 10.52 -30.99
C LEU A 540 15.17 10.39 -31.97
N GLU A 541 15.84 11.49 -32.32
CA GLU A 541 17.02 11.48 -33.21
C GLU A 541 18.15 10.60 -32.67
N ILE A 542 18.41 10.64 -31.35
CA ILE A 542 19.40 9.77 -30.71
C ILE A 542 18.92 8.31 -30.75
N ASN A 543 17.65 8.06 -30.39
CA ASN A 543 17.06 6.72 -30.35
C ASN A 543 16.79 6.12 -31.74
N GLN A 544 16.96 6.86 -32.83
CA GLN A 544 16.93 6.30 -34.19
C GLN A 544 18.25 5.62 -34.58
N LEU A 545 19.30 5.80 -33.78
CA LEU A 545 20.63 5.20 -34.03
C LEU A 545 20.80 3.81 -33.39
N ILE A 546 19.88 3.42 -32.51
CA ILE A 546 19.78 2.08 -31.94
C ILE A 546 18.88 1.18 -32.83
N PRO A 547 18.85 -0.15 -32.63
CA PRO A 547 18.06 -1.05 -33.46
C PRO A 547 16.60 -0.62 -33.61
N THR A 548 16.01 -0.79 -34.80
CA THR A 548 14.66 -0.31 -35.13
C THR A 548 13.54 -0.90 -34.28
N ASN A 549 13.82 -2.01 -33.59
CA ASN A 549 12.90 -2.71 -32.69
C ASN A 549 13.20 -2.42 -31.21
N HIS A 550 14.02 -1.40 -30.90
CA HIS A 550 14.36 -1.06 -29.52
C HIS A 550 13.21 -0.33 -28.82
N LEU A 551 12.92 -0.70 -27.56
CA LEU A 551 11.78 -0.15 -26.80
C LEU A 551 11.88 1.36 -26.55
N ASP A 552 13.10 1.91 -26.42
CA ASP A 552 13.30 3.35 -26.26
C ASP A 552 12.86 4.16 -27.50
N LEU A 553 12.91 3.55 -28.69
CA LEU A 553 12.38 4.16 -29.91
C LEU A 553 10.85 4.25 -29.85
N ALA A 554 10.18 3.17 -29.41
CA ALA A 554 8.74 3.16 -29.19
C ALA A 554 8.32 4.24 -28.16
N LYS A 555 8.99 4.29 -27.00
CA LYS A 555 8.75 5.31 -25.96
C LYS A 555 8.87 6.74 -26.50
N SER A 556 9.86 6.99 -27.37
CA SER A 556 10.05 8.32 -27.98
C SER A 556 8.89 8.70 -28.90
N TYR A 557 8.41 7.77 -29.73
CA TYR A 557 7.22 7.99 -30.55
C TYR A 557 5.97 8.19 -29.68
N ASN A 558 5.76 7.37 -28.65
CA ASN A 558 4.64 7.48 -27.72
C ASN A 558 4.59 8.86 -27.04
N ASN A 559 5.73 9.35 -26.53
CA ASN A 559 5.79 10.64 -25.86
C ASN A 559 5.46 11.81 -26.80
N ILE A 560 5.87 11.76 -28.07
CA ILE A 560 5.50 12.79 -29.04
C ILE A 560 4.01 12.72 -29.35
N GLY A 561 3.45 11.51 -29.49
CA GLY A 561 2.01 11.29 -29.64
C GLY A 561 1.22 11.89 -28.47
N LEU A 562 1.71 11.72 -27.24
CA LEU A 562 1.13 12.30 -26.02
C LEU A 562 1.06 13.83 -26.08
N VAL A 563 2.15 14.49 -26.48
CA VAL A 563 2.14 15.97 -26.58
C VAL A 563 1.09 16.45 -27.58
N TYR A 564 1.04 15.86 -28.78
CA TYR A 564 0.01 16.23 -29.78
C TYR A 564 -1.42 15.93 -29.30
N TYR A 565 -1.63 14.82 -28.59
CA TYR A 565 -2.92 14.49 -28.02
C TYR A 565 -3.36 15.51 -26.96
N VAL A 566 -2.46 15.89 -26.06
CA VAL A 566 -2.74 16.91 -25.02
C VAL A 566 -3.01 18.29 -25.63
N MET A 567 -2.40 18.61 -26.77
CA MET A 567 -2.72 19.81 -27.57
C MET A 567 -4.10 19.76 -28.24
N GLY A 568 -4.77 18.59 -28.26
CA GLY A 568 -6.00 18.35 -29.01
C GLY A 568 -5.78 18.10 -30.51
N GLU A 569 -4.52 17.94 -30.94
CA GLU A 569 -4.16 17.65 -32.33
C GLU A 569 -4.16 16.13 -32.60
N CYS A 570 -5.30 15.48 -32.36
CA CYS A 570 -5.45 14.02 -32.42
C CYS A 570 -5.00 13.41 -33.76
N GLU A 571 -5.26 14.09 -34.89
CA GLU A 571 -4.82 13.65 -36.22
C GLU A 571 -3.29 13.58 -36.35
N LYS A 572 -2.55 14.48 -35.67
CA LYS A 572 -1.08 14.42 -35.63
C LYS A 572 -0.58 13.40 -34.63
N ALA A 573 -1.31 13.15 -33.54
CA ALA A 573 -0.94 12.17 -32.52
C ALA A 573 -1.00 10.72 -33.04
N LEU A 574 -2.04 10.38 -33.79
CA LEU A 574 -2.31 9.02 -34.27
C LEU A 574 -1.10 8.33 -34.93
N PRO A 575 -0.43 8.90 -35.95
CA PRO A 575 0.69 8.23 -36.62
C PRO A 575 1.91 8.00 -35.70
N TYR A 576 2.07 8.79 -34.63
CA TYR A 576 3.14 8.57 -33.65
C TYR A 576 2.80 7.39 -32.75
N TYR A 577 1.57 7.29 -32.26
CA TYR A 577 1.13 6.14 -31.48
C TYR A 577 1.10 4.84 -32.30
N GLU A 578 0.67 4.88 -33.56
CA GLU A 578 0.70 3.71 -34.46
C GLU A 578 2.12 3.19 -34.68
N LYS A 579 3.11 4.09 -34.87
CA LYS A 579 4.53 3.70 -34.97
C LYS A 579 5.06 3.10 -33.66
N SER A 580 4.66 3.66 -32.51
CA SER A 580 5.01 3.09 -31.21
C SER A 580 4.45 1.68 -31.05
N LEU A 581 3.17 1.50 -31.38
CA LEU A 581 2.49 0.22 -31.34
C LEU A 581 3.17 -0.81 -32.27
N GLU A 582 3.52 -0.43 -33.51
CA GLU A 582 4.19 -1.33 -34.46
C GLU A 582 5.52 -1.88 -33.89
N ILE A 583 6.31 -1.03 -33.23
CA ILE A 583 7.56 -1.45 -32.59
C ILE A 583 7.26 -2.38 -31.42
N TYR A 584 6.30 -2.04 -30.56
CA TYR A 584 5.92 -2.87 -29.44
C TYR A 584 5.39 -4.24 -29.89
N GLU A 585 4.55 -4.32 -30.92
CA GLU A 585 4.02 -5.59 -31.45
C GLU A 585 5.12 -6.50 -32.00
N LYS A 586 6.21 -5.93 -32.54
CA LYS A 586 7.37 -6.69 -33.03
C LYS A 586 8.33 -7.15 -31.92
N SER A 587 8.35 -6.43 -30.79
CA SER A 587 9.42 -6.53 -29.80
C SER A 587 8.97 -7.13 -28.48
N LEU A 588 7.66 -7.11 -28.21
CA LEU A 588 7.07 -7.55 -26.94
C LEU A 588 6.15 -8.77 -27.12
N PRO A 589 6.00 -9.61 -26.09
CA PRO A 589 4.98 -10.65 -26.06
C PRO A 589 3.56 -10.07 -26.25
N PRO A 590 2.61 -10.79 -26.88
CA PRO A 590 1.26 -10.28 -27.18
C PRO A 590 0.43 -9.81 -25.97
N ILE A 591 0.78 -10.24 -24.76
CA ILE A 591 0.09 -9.89 -23.50
C ILE A 591 0.85 -8.86 -22.65
N HIS A 592 1.81 -8.14 -23.25
CA HIS A 592 2.62 -7.16 -22.53
C HIS A 592 1.83 -5.89 -22.18
N PRO A 593 1.97 -5.29 -20.97
CA PRO A 593 1.18 -4.13 -20.56
C PRO A 593 1.44 -2.89 -21.40
N ASP A 594 2.68 -2.65 -21.85
CA ASP A 594 2.99 -1.56 -22.81
C ASP A 594 2.19 -1.64 -24.13
N LEU A 595 1.81 -2.85 -24.59
CA LEU A 595 0.90 -2.99 -25.73
C LEU A 595 -0.51 -2.50 -25.37
N ALA A 596 -1.00 -2.87 -24.19
CA ALA A 596 -2.30 -2.40 -23.71
C ALA A 596 -2.32 -0.87 -23.53
N GLY A 597 -1.27 -0.29 -22.96
CA GLY A 597 -1.11 1.17 -22.88
C GLY A 597 -1.12 1.83 -24.25
N SER A 598 -0.43 1.25 -25.23
CA SER A 598 -0.42 1.75 -26.61
C SER A 598 -1.79 1.67 -27.29
N TYR A 599 -2.50 0.55 -27.13
CA TYR A 599 -3.87 0.41 -27.62
C TYR A 599 -4.83 1.41 -26.95
N ASN A 600 -4.73 1.61 -25.63
CA ASN A 600 -5.51 2.63 -24.93
C ASN A 600 -5.25 4.04 -25.46
N ASN A 601 -3.99 4.42 -25.69
CA ASN A 601 -3.62 5.72 -26.24
C ASN A 601 -4.22 5.93 -27.63
N ILE A 602 -4.14 4.92 -28.51
CA ILE A 602 -4.77 4.97 -29.83
C ILE A 602 -6.30 5.03 -29.70
N GLY A 603 -6.89 4.29 -28.76
CA GLY A 603 -8.31 4.34 -28.45
C GLY A 603 -8.78 5.75 -28.10
N LEU A 604 -8.09 6.41 -27.18
CA LEU A 604 -8.37 7.80 -26.79
C LEU A 604 -8.22 8.79 -27.95
N VAL A 605 -7.23 8.59 -28.82
CA VAL A 605 -7.06 9.42 -30.03
C VAL A 605 -8.19 9.19 -31.02
N CYS A 606 -8.61 7.94 -31.25
CA CYS A 606 -9.74 7.63 -32.12
C CYS A 606 -11.05 8.24 -31.58
N ASP A 607 -11.26 8.21 -30.27
CA ASP A 607 -12.40 8.86 -29.62
C ASP A 607 -12.38 10.38 -29.87
N GLY A 608 -11.23 11.02 -29.68
CA GLY A 608 -11.04 12.45 -29.96
C GLY A 608 -11.23 12.86 -31.43
N ILE A 609 -11.01 11.94 -32.38
CA ILE A 609 -11.27 12.15 -33.82
C ILE A 609 -12.76 11.89 -34.16
N GLY A 610 -13.51 11.24 -33.27
CA GLY A 610 -14.90 10.86 -33.48
C GLY A 610 -15.09 9.44 -34.05
N GLU A 611 -14.03 8.64 -34.14
CA GLU A 611 -14.07 7.22 -34.56
C GLU A 611 -14.40 6.31 -33.36
N TYR A 612 -15.55 6.53 -32.70
CA TYR A 612 -15.90 5.90 -31.43
C TYR A 612 -15.91 4.36 -31.46
N SER A 613 -16.36 3.74 -32.56
CA SER A 613 -16.34 2.27 -32.68
C SER A 613 -14.91 1.70 -32.75
N LYS A 614 -13.99 2.44 -33.36
CA LYS A 614 -12.57 2.07 -33.41
C LYS A 614 -11.92 2.30 -32.04
N ALA A 615 -12.28 3.41 -31.37
CA ALA A 615 -11.87 3.68 -30.00
C ALA A 615 -12.24 2.54 -29.05
N LEU A 616 -13.51 2.10 -29.11
CA LEU A 616 -14.01 0.97 -28.34
C LEU A 616 -13.20 -0.31 -28.61
N SER A 617 -12.99 -0.67 -29.89
CA SER A 617 -12.22 -1.86 -30.26
C SER A 617 -10.78 -1.85 -29.70
N TYR A 618 -10.12 -0.69 -29.73
CA TYR A 618 -8.77 -0.57 -29.15
C TYR A 618 -8.77 -0.64 -27.63
N CYS A 619 -9.72 0.02 -26.96
CA CYS A 619 -9.82 -0.05 -25.50
C CYS A 619 -10.20 -1.46 -25.02
N GLU A 620 -11.03 -2.20 -25.76
CA GLU A 620 -11.36 -3.61 -25.48
C GLU A 620 -10.14 -4.53 -25.63
N LYS A 621 -9.29 -4.31 -26.64
CA LYS A 621 -8.01 -5.03 -26.77
C LYS A 621 -7.07 -4.74 -25.60
N ALA A 622 -6.97 -3.48 -25.19
CA ALA A 622 -6.19 -3.10 -24.02
C ALA A 622 -6.72 -3.78 -22.75
N LEU A 623 -8.05 -3.78 -22.56
CA LEU A 623 -8.70 -4.46 -21.45
C LEU A 623 -8.43 -5.96 -21.46
N GLU A 624 -8.54 -6.63 -22.61
CA GLU A 624 -8.26 -8.07 -22.74
C GLU A 624 -6.82 -8.40 -22.34
N ILE A 625 -5.85 -7.60 -22.78
CA ILE A 625 -4.44 -7.78 -22.41
C ILE A 625 -4.28 -7.57 -20.90
N HIS A 626 -4.82 -6.49 -20.33
CA HIS A 626 -4.72 -6.22 -18.90
C HIS A 626 -5.42 -7.28 -18.05
N GLN A 627 -6.57 -7.80 -18.46
CA GLN A 627 -7.27 -8.88 -17.76
C GLN A 627 -6.45 -10.17 -17.72
N LYS A 628 -5.67 -10.45 -18.77
CA LYS A 628 -4.77 -11.61 -18.83
C LYS A 628 -3.45 -11.38 -18.11
N SER A 629 -3.06 -10.12 -17.89
CA SER A 629 -1.71 -9.78 -17.41
C SER A 629 -1.65 -9.16 -16.03
N LEU A 630 -2.74 -8.62 -15.48
CA LEU A 630 -2.78 -7.89 -14.22
C LEU A 630 -3.77 -8.52 -13.22
N PRO A 631 -3.55 -8.34 -11.89
CA PRO A 631 -4.55 -8.68 -10.88
C PRO A 631 -5.89 -7.99 -11.14
N SER A 632 -7.00 -8.61 -10.75
CA SER A 632 -8.35 -8.10 -11.03
C SER A 632 -8.66 -6.72 -10.42
N ASN A 633 -7.94 -6.35 -9.36
CA ASN A 633 -8.03 -5.06 -8.70
C ASN A 633 -6.94 -4.07 -9.16
N HIS A 634 -6.21 -4.32 -10.26
CA HIS A 634 -5.16 -3.40 -10.69
C HIS A 634 -5.75 -2.09 -11.27
N PRO A 635 -5.27 -0.89 -10.87
CA PRO A 635 -5.81 0.40 -11.34
C PRO A 635 -5.92 0.56 -12.87
N GLU A 636 -4.98 -0.02 -13.63
CA GLU A 636 -5.01 0.02 -15.10
C GLU A 636 -6.22 -0.70 -15.72
N LEU A 637 -6.79 -1.71 -15.06
CA LEU A 637 -8.07 -2.29 -15.48
C LEU A 637 -9.20 -1.27 -15.35
N GLY A 638 -9.20 -0.50 -14.25
CA GLY A 638 -10.11 0.62 -14.04
C GLY A 638 -9.98 1.67 -15.15
N ASN A 639 -8.74 2.06 -15.49
CA ASN A 639 -8.48 2.98 -16.60
C ASN A 639 -9.08 2.49 -17.94
N CYS A 640 -8.93 1.20 -18.26
CA CYS A 640 -9.56 0.62 -19.45
C CYS A 640 -11.09 0.70 -19.41
N TYR A 641 -11.72 0.30 -18.30
CA TYR A 641 -13.16 0.42 -18.15
C TYR A 641 -13.64 1.87 -18.26
N ASN A 642 -12.91 2.82 -17.68
CA ASN A 642 -13.21 4.23 -17.82
C ASN A 642 -13.14 4.68 -19.30
N ASN A 643 -12.13 4.26 -20.06
CA ASN A 643 -11.99 4.66 -21.46
C ASN A 643 -13.06 4.02 -22.35
N ILE A 644 -13.43 2.76 -22.09
CA ILE A 644 -14.58 2.10 -22.72
C ILE A 644 -15.88 2.86 -22.40
N GLY A 645 -16.07 3.25 -21.14
CA GLY A 645 -17.20 4.05 -20.70
C GLY A 645 -17.27 5.41 -21.41
N LEU A 646 -16.12 6.03 -21.67
CA LEU A 646 -16.01 7.28 -22.42
C LEU A 646 -16.44 7.12 -23.88
N ALA A 647 -15.99 6.07 -24.55
CA ALA A 647 -16.41 5.77 -25.92
C ALA A 647 -17.94 5.56 -26.00
N TYR A 648 -18.52 4.77 -25.09
CA TYR A 648 -19.98 4.61 -25.00
C TYR A 648 -20.72 5.92 -24.70
N TYR A 649 -20.16 6.76 -23.84
CA TYR A 649 -20.73 8.07 -23.52
C TYR A 649 -20.81 8.95 -24.78
N HIS A 650 -19.75 9.00 -25.59
CA HIS A 650 -19.73 9.76 -26.84
C HIS A 650 -20.65 9.16 -27.91
N MET A 651 -20.86 7.84 -27.90
CA MET A 651 -21.90 7.16 -28.69
C MET A 651 -23.33 7.41 -28.18
N ARG A 652 -23.50 8.12 -27.04
CA ARG A 652 -24.76 8.35 -26.32
C ARG A 652 -25.42 7.09 -25.76
N GLU A 653 -24.65 6.01 -25.62
CA GLU A 653 -25.07 4.77 -24.96
C GLU A 653 -24.82 4.86 -23.45
N TYR A 654 -25.53 5.79 -22.78
CA TYR A 654 -25.24 6.16 -21.40
C TYR A 654 -25.35 5.00 -20.39
N SER A 655 -26.23 4.03 -20.61
CA SER A 655 -26.33 2.85 -19.75
C SER A 655 -25.07 1.99 -19.80
N ASN A 656 -24.50 1.79 -20.98
CA ASN A 656 -23.25 1.04 -21.17
C ASN A 656 -22.06 1.83 -20.59
N ALA A 657 -22.08 3.16 -20.73
CA ALA A 657 -21.10 4.03 -20.11
C ALA A 657 -21.10 3.90 -18.58
N ILE A 658 -22.28 4.02 -17.95
CA ILE A 658 -22.45 3.88 -16.50
C ILE A 658 -21.93 2.53 -16.01
N SER A 659 -22.32 1.43 -16.66
CA SER A 659 -21.88 0.08 -16.24
C SER A 659 -20.36 -0.07 -16.27
N ASN A 660 -19.66 0.52 -17.25
CA ASN A 660 -18.20 0.46 -17.30
C ASN A 660 -17.56 1.42 -16.28
N TYR A 661 -18.09 2.63 -16.09
CA TYR A 661 -17.59 3.54 -15.06
C TYR A 661 -17.81 3.01 -13.63
N GLU A 662 -18.86 2.22 -13.39
CA GLU A 662 -19.09 1.56 -12.10
C GLU A 662 -18.04 0.47 -11.82
N LYS A 663 -17.61 -0.28 -12.85
CA LYS A 663 -16.50 -1.25 -12.74
C LYS A 663 -15.16 -0.55 -12.47
N ASP A 664 -14.90 0.56 -13.14
CA ASP A 664 -13.73 1.40 -12.82
C ASP A 664 -13.80 1.84 -11.36
N LEU A 665 -14.92 2.41 -10.92
CA LEU A 665 -15.10 2.86 -9.54
C LEU A 665 -14.90 1.74 -8.50
N GLU A 666 -15.36 0.52 -8.78
CA GLU A 666 -15.13 -0.66 -7.93
C GLU A 666 -13.63 -0.97 -7.80
N ILE A 667 -12.92 -1.05 -8.92
CA ILE A 667 -11.47 -1.32 -8.95
C ILE A 667 -10.68 -0.20 -8.26
N GLN A 668 -11.03 1.07 -8.49
CA GLN A 668 -10.32 2.18 -7.84
C GLN A 668 -10.52 2.18 -6.32
N LYS A 669 -11.69 1.75 -5.82
CA LYS A 669 -11.95 1.61 -4.38
C LYS A 669 -11.14 0.47 -3.75
N GLU A 670 -10.90 -0.60 -4.49
CA GLU A 670 -10.13 -1.75 -4.02
C GLU A 670 -8.61 -1.52 -4.08
N SER A 671 -8.16 -0.64 -4.98
CA SER A 671 -6.74 -0.52 -5.35
C SER A 671 -6.03 0.69 -4.77
N GLN A 672 -6.76 1.71 -4.31
CA GLN A 672 -6.21 2.98 -3.88
C GLN A 672 -6.82 3.42 -2.55
N LEU A 673 -6.07 4.24 -1.82
CA LEU A 673 -6.57 5.02 -0.67
C LEU A 673 -7.92 5.67 -1.04
N SER A 674 -8.86 5.69 -0.09
CA SER A 674 -10.24 6.20 -0.24
C SER A 674 -10.37 7.63 -0.80
N ASN A 675 -9.28 8.40 -0.82
CA ASN A 675 -9.25 9.80 -1.23
C ASN A 675 -8.48 10.05 -2.53
N HIS A 676 -8.14 9.01 -3.31
CA HIS A 676 -7.33 9.19 -4.52
C HIS A 676 -8.09 9.97 -5.62
N PRO A 677 -7.47 10.94 -6.32
CA PRO A 677 -8.12 11.76 -7.35
C PRO A 677 -8.81 10.97 -8.48
N ASN A 678 -8.38 9.73 -8.74
CA ASN A 678 -9.03 8.84 -9.72
C ASN A 678 -10.46 8.47 -9.30
N LEU A 679 -10.73 8.28 -8.00
CA LEU A 679 -12.09 8.01 -7.51
C LEU A 679 -13.04 9.16 -7.86
N ALA A 680 -12.60 10.41 -7.67
CA ALA A 680 -13.36 11.59 -8.04
C ALA A 680 -13.65 11.64 -9.56
N LYS A 681 -12.69 11.22 -10.39
CA LYS A 681 -12.86 11.14 -11.85
C LYS A 681 -13.94 10.11 -12.23
N SER A 682 -13.95 8.93 -11.62
CA SER A 682 -14.96 7.91 -11.87
C SER A 682 -16.35 8.42 -11.50
N TYR A 683 -16.51 9.01 -10.31
CA TYR A 683 -17.77 9.62 -9.86
C TYR A 683 -18.26 10.71 -10.83
N ASP A 684 -17.38 11.60 -11.28
CA ASP A 684 -17.70 12.63 -12.26
C ASP A 684 -18.21 12.05 -13.58
N ASN A 685 -17.57 10.99 -14.07
CA ASN A 685 -17.92 10.39 -15.35
C ASN A 685 -19.27 9.66 -15.29
N ILE A 686 -19.55 8.95 -14.18
CA ILE A 686 -20.89 8.41 -13.91
C ILE A 686 -21.92 9.55 -13.85
N GLY A 687 -21.59 10.66 -13.15
CA GLY A 687 -22.44 11.84 -13.06
C GLY A 687 -22.78 12.42 -14.42
N LYS A 688 -21.78 12.62 -15.29
CA LYS A 688 -21.98 13.09 -16.67
C LYS A 688 -22.90 12.17 -17.47
N ALA A 689 -22.76 10.85 -17.33
CA ALA A 689 -23.60 9.91 -18.04
C ALA A 689 -25.07 9.99 -17.58
N TYR A 690 -25.33 10.11 -16.27
CA TYR A 690 -26.67 10.39 -15.76
C TYR A 690 -27.24 11.73 -16.24
N GLY A 691 -26.40 12.76 -16.31
CA GLY A 691 -26.75 14.05 -16.91
C GLY A 691 -27.17 13.93 -18.38
N GLY A 692 -26.47 13.11 -19.17
CA GLY A 692 -26.82 12.78 -20.56
C GLY A 692 -28.20 12.11 -20.69
N MET A 693 -28.64 11.39 -19.65
CA MET A 693 -29.99 10.81 -19.55
C MET A 693 -31.04 11.78 -18.97
N GLY A 694 -30.66 13.02 -18.64
CA GLY A 694 -31.53 14.00 -18.00
C GLY A 694 -31.75 13.79 -16.49
N GLN A 695 -30.99 12.88 -15.84
CA GLN A 695 -31.09 12.60 -14.40
C GLN A 695 -30.20 13.55 -13.58
N TYR A 696 -30.49 14.86 -13.66
CA TYR A 696 -29.65 15.92 -13.08
C TYR A 696 -29.47 15.82 -11.55
N SER A 697 -30.47 15.29 -10.81
CA SER A 697 -30.35 15.09 -9.37
C SER A 697 -29.25 14.08 -8.99
N LYS A 698 -29.19 12.94 -9.71
CA LYS A 698 -28.11 11.96 -9.50
C LYS A 698 -26.76 12.50 -9.96
N GLN A 699 -26.74 13.22 -11.09
CA GLN A 699 -25.52 13.88 -11.56
C GLN A 699 -24.96 14.82 -10.50
N LEU A 700 -25.81 15.64 -9.88
CA LEU A 700 -25.41 16.58 -8.83
C LEU A 700 -24.81 15.84 -7.63
N GLN A 701 -25.51 14.81 -7.11
CA GLN A 701 -25.00 14.00 -5.99
C GLN A 701 -23.63 13.37 -6.26
N LEU A 702 -23.39 12.91 -7.49
CA LEU A 702 -22.11 12.29 -7.86
C LEU A 702 -20.99 13.34 -8.05
N HIS A 703 -21.30 14.50 -8.62
CA HIS A 703 -20.33 15.61 -8.72
C HIS A 703 -19.99 16.21 -7.34
N GLU A 704 -20.95 16.26 -6.41
CA GLU A 704 -20.71 16.68 -5.03
C GLU A 704 -19.74 15.71 -4.31
N LYS A 705 -19.94 14.39 -4.47
CA LYS A 705 -18.99 13.38 -3.96
C LYS A 705 -17.61 13.52 -4.58
N ALA A 706 -17.52 13.74 -5.89
CA ALA A 706 -16.24 13.96 -6.57
C ALA A 706 -15.53 15.23 -6.06
N LEU A 707 -16.29 16.30 -5.80
CA LEU A 707 -15.77 17.54 -5.23
C LEU A 707 -15.25 17.31 -3.80
N GLU A 708 -15.98 16.59 -2.95
CA GLU A 708 -15.57 16.25 -1.58
C GLU A 708 -14.22 15.51 -1.57
N ILE A 709 -14.08 14.46 -2.38
CA ILE A 709 -12.82 13.70 -2.51
C ILE A 709 -11.68 14.62 -2.94
N ARG A 710 -11.90 15.51 -3.91
CA ARG A 710 -10.88 16.46 -4.38
C ARG A 710 -10.53 17.51 -3.33
N GLN A 711 -11.47 17.95 -2.51
CA GLN A 711 -11.22 18.91 -1.43
C GLN A 711 -10.35 18.30 -0.33
N GLN A 712 -10.50 17.01 -0.07
CA GLN A 712 -9.69 16.28 0.90
C GLN A 712 -8.28 15.94 0.37
N SER A 713 -8.11 15.79 -0.95
CA SER A 713 -6.87 15.30 -1.56
C SER A 713 -6.01 16.36 -2.26
N LEU A 714 -6.57 17.51 -2.63
CA LEU A 714 -5.89 18.52 -3.43
C LEU A 714 -5.77 19.86 -2.69
N PRO A 715 -4.70 20.64 -2.94
CA PRO A 715 -4.60 22.01 -2.46
C PRO A 715 -5.82 22.86 -2.84
N LEU A 716 -6.21 23.82 -2.00
CA LEU A 716 -7.42 24.64 -2.19
C LEU A 716 -7.45 25.42 -3.52
N ASN A 717 -6.29 25.70 -4.10
CA ASN A 717 -6.15 26.38 -5.39
C ASN A 717 -6.00 25.41 -6.57
N HIS A 718 -6.15 24.09 -6.40
CA HIS A 718 -5.90 23.15 -7.49
C HIS A 718 -6.90 23.31 -8.65
N PRO A 719 -6.46 23.32 -9.93
CA PRO A 719 -7.34 23.49 -11.09
C PRO A 719 -8.50 22.49 -11.19
N ASP A 720 -8.33 21.27 -10.66
CA ASP A 720 -9.40 20.26 -10.67
C ASP A 720 -10.54 20.58 -9.69
N LEU A 721 -10.28 21.35 -8.63
CA LEU A 721 -11.35 21.92 -7.80
C LEU A 721 -12.17 22.92 -8.59
N ALA A 722 -11.51 23.81 -9.35
CA ALA A 722 -12.20 24.74 -10.25
C ALA A 722 -13.07 24.00 -11.28
N GLN A 723 -12.56 22.94 -11.87
CA GLN A 723 -13.32 22.12 -12.80
C GLN A 723 -14.54 21.48 -12.14
N SER A 724 -14.43 21.02 -10.90
CA SER A 724 -15.54 20.43 -10.12
C SER A 724 -16.65 21.46 -9.89
N PHE A 725 -16.30 22.66 -9.42
CA PHE A 725 -17.26 23.74 -9.23
C PHE A 725 -17.93 24.11 -10.57
N ASN A 726 -17.15 24.27 -11.65
CA ASN A 726 -17.73 24.55 -12.97
C ASN A 726 -18.69 23.44 -13.44
N SER A 727 -18.36 22.17 -13.21
CA SER A 727 -19.22 21.03 -13.56
C SER A 727 -20.56 21.14 -12.82
N ILE A 728 -20.57 21.38 -11.51
CA ILE A 728 -21.79 21.55 -10.71
C ILE A 728 -22.61 22.76 -11.19
N GLY A 729 -21.95 23.91 -11.44
CA GLY A 729 -22.62 25.09 -12.01
C GLY A 729 -23.31 24.78 -13.35
N THR A 730 -22.69 23.95 -14.19
CA THR A 730 -23.25 23.51 -15.47
C THR A 730 -24.50 22.65 -15.29
N VAL A 731 -24.56 21.83 -14.23
CA VAL A 731 -25.77 21.05 -13.89
C VAL A 731 -26.92 22.00 -13.53
N TYR A 732 -26.68 23.00 -12.68
CA TYR A 732 -27.71 23.98 -12.31
C TYR A 732 -28.20 24.77 -13.53
N VAL A 733 -27.32 25.14 -14.45
CA VAL A 733 -27.73 25.73 -15.74
C VAL A 733 -28.63 24.79 -16.54
N SER A 734 -28.32 23.50 -16.58
CA SER A 734 -29.13 22.48 -17.27
C SER A 734 -30.51 22.32 -16.61
N MET A 735 -30.60 22.58 -15.30
CA MET A 735 -31.85 22.65 -14.54
C MET A 735 -32.56 24.02 -14.61
N ASN A 736 -32.01 24.98 -15.37
CA ASN A 736 -32.45 26.39 -15.44
C ASN A 736 -32.40 27.17 -14.10
N ASP A 737 -31.60 26.72 -13.13
CA ASP A 737 -31.38 27.42 -11.87
C ASP A 737 -30.10 28.27 -11.94
N TYR A 738 -30.17 29.36 -12.70
CA TYR A 738 -29.05 30.29 -12.91
C TYR A 738 -28.56 30.92 -11.59
N SER A 739 -29.47 31.11 -10.63
CA SER A 739 -29.17 31.68 -9.32
C SER A 739 -28.23 30.80 -8.50
N LYS A 740 -28.45 29.48 -8.53
CA LYS A 740 -27.54 28.52 -7.89
C LYS A 740 -26.29 28.26 -8.71
N ALA A 741 -26.33 28.39 -10.03
CA ALA A 741 -25.15 28.17 -10.86
C ALA A 741 -24.06 29.25 -10.67
N LEU A 742 -24.47 30.50 -10.46
CA LEU A 742 -23.58 31.66 -10.36
C LEU A 742 -22.42 31.48 -9.35
N PRO A 743 -22.67 31.17 -8.06
CA PRO A 743 -21.60 31.06 -7.06
C PRO A 743 -20.58 29.94 -7.38
N PHE A 744 -21.01 28.88 -8.06
CA PHE A 744 -20.12 27.81 -8.51
C PHE A 744 -19.18 28.28 -9.63
N PHE A 745 -19.70 29.02 -10.61
CA PHE A 745 -18.86 29.58 -11.67
C PHE A 745 -17.90 30.66 -11.16
N GLU A 746 -18.33 31.52 -10.23
CA GLU A 746 -17.45 32.50 -9.58
C GLU A 746 -16.28 31.79 -8.88
N ARG A 747 -16.58 30.73 -8.10
CA ARG A 747 -15.55 29.96 -7.41
C ARG A 747 -14.61 29.24 -8.36
N ALA A 748 -15.12 28.68 -9.45
CA ALA A 748 -14.31 28.05 -10.49
C ALA A 748 -13.34 29.05 -11.15
N VAL A 749 -13.83 30.24 -11.50
CA VAL A 749 -13.01 31.28 -12.11
C VAL A 749 -11.95 31.80 -11.12
N ASN A 750 -12.30 32.03 -9.86
CA ASN A 750 -11.36 32.51 -8.85
C ASN A 750 -10.19 31.53 -8.65
N ILE A 751 -10.49 30.25 -8.40
CA ILE A 751 -9.47 29.20 -8.26
C ILE A 751 -8.63 29.08 -9.55
N GLY A 752 -9.28 29.13 -10.72
CA GLY A 752 -8.59 29.04 -12.00
C GLY A 752 -7.65 30.22 -12.28
N GLN A 753 -7.99 31.43 -11.83
CA GLN A 753 -7.13 32.61 -11.98
C GLN A 753 -5.87 32.53 -11.11
N GLU A 754 -5.99 31.94 -9.92
CA GLU A 754 -4.86 31.77 -9.00
C GLU A 754 -3.90 30.66 -9.42
N SER A 755 -4.38 29.69 -10.22
CA SER A 755 -3.65 28.43 -10.47
C SER A 755 -3.22 28.19 -11.91
N LEU A 756 -3.81 28.88 -12.89
CA LEU A 756 -3.53 28.67 -14.30
C LEU A 756 -3.02 29.96 -14.97
N PRO A 757 -2.16 29.85 -16.00
CA PRO A 757 -1.78 31.00 -16.82
C PRO A 757 -3.01 31.71 -17.41
N PRO A 758 -2.98 33.04 -17.60
CA PRO A 758 -4.13 33.80 -18.12
C PRO A 758 -4.66 33.31 -19.48
N ASN A 759 -3.78 32.71 -20.30
CA ASN A 759 -4.09 32.19 -21.63
C ASN A 759 -4.53 30.72 -21.61
N ASN A 760 -4.69 30.11 -20.43
CA ASN A 760 -5.10 28.70 -20.34
C ASN A 760 -6.52 28.50 -20.92
N PRO A 761 -6.71 27.56 -21.87
CA PRO A 761 -8.02 27.32 -22.49
C PRO A 761 -9.14 26.98 -21.50
N ARG A 762 -8.83 26.28 -20.40
CA ARG A 762 -9.82 25.92 -19.36
C ARG A 762 -10.33 27.15 -18.63
N LEU A 763 -9.43 28.05 -18.23
CA LEU A 763 -9.80 29.29 -17.56
C LEU A 763 -10.70 30.18 -18.43
N GLN A 764 -10.41 30.26 -19.73
CA GLN A 764 -11.25 30.99 -20.68
C GLN A 764 -12.64 30.37 -20.79
N LYS A 765 -12.74 29.04 -20.82
CA LYS A 765 -14.03 28.34 -20.80
C LYS A 765 -14.84 28.66 -19.55
N TRP A 766 -14.22 28.64 -18.37
CA TRP A 766 -14.91 28.95 -17.12
C TRP A 766 -15.38 30.41 -17.05
N ARG A 767 -14.58 31.36 -17.54
CA ARG A 767 -14.98 32.78 -17.67
C ARG A 767 -16.19 32.94 -18.58
N ASN A 768 -16.21 32.25 -19.71
CA ASN A 768 -17.35 32.27 -20.63
C ASN A 768 -18.62 31.68 -19.98
N SER A 769 -18.50 30.61 -19.19
CA SER A 769 -19.62 30.05 -18.42
C SER A 769 -20.19 31.07 -17.42
N LEU A 770 -19.30 31.74 -16.66
CA LEU A 770 -19.68 32.76 -15.69
C LEU A 770 -20.40 33.93 -16.38
N GLU A 771 -19.85 34.45 -17.47
CA GLU A 771 -20.44 35.56 -18.22
C GLU A 771 -21.81 35.18 -18.80
N SER A 772 -21.95 33.97 -19.33
CA SER A 772 -23.21 33.45 -19.86
C SER A 772 -24.33 33.41 -18.82
N VAL A 773 -24.03 32.94 -17.60
CA VAL A 773 -25.00 32.94 -16.49
C VAL A 773 -25.31 34.35 -16.00
N THR A 774 -24.28 35.20 -15.89
CA THR A 774 -24.46 36.59 -15.44
C THR A 774 -25.38 37.38 -16.37
N ARG A 775 -25.35 37.11 -17.69
CA ARG A 775 -26.26 37.75 -18.66
C ARG A 775 -27.70 37.26 -18.59
N LYS A 776 -27.96 36.10 -17.97
CA LYS A 776 -29.29 35.49 -17.87
C LYS A 776 -30.02 35.81 -16.56
N LEU A 777 -29.28 36.28 -15.55
CA LEU A 777 -29.79 36.86 -14.31
C LEU A 777 -30.08 38.35 -14.52
#